data_AF-A0A970WFX0-F1
#
_entry.id   AF-A0A970WFX0-F1
#
_cell.length_a   1.000
_cell.length_b   1.000
_cell.length_c   1.000
_cell.angle_alpha   90.00
_cell.angle_beta   90.00
_cell.angle_gamma   90.00
#
_symmetry.space_group_name_H-M   'P 1'
#
loop_
_entity.id
_entity.type
_entity.pdbx_description
1 polymer ?
#
loop_
_entity_poly.entity_id
_entity_poly.type
_entity_poly.pdbx_seq_one_letter_code
_entity_poly.pdbx_strand_id
1 'polypeptide(L)'
;MKLAGRDPQESRQAVAWSALVVFLLAGQAGSAEPVISAGDVSAIAREAAASAEQHVARSVQCARLEAGNAFLEAELKRLEPSQDGDSPEVQLIRGLAHADAEMRLALGDVLQENADVLVQGLEESLSEMRGQQQSAREAWQETRAARIRTELLLLEIHGSGLVAAQLASLLSVDKRWFWLCGMVAVGTLLAVVCHDRRRELRKWFNGGRPKALGLSKVLAVLLLLLACATVVTFVMGDRIYEAFLTVGTGDEESPRRRIEQELAALEARESELAARRTELAAACAARRSALHQRLVEGLPARNRLPDRWQQLRESLLSAGETVAALKMVEEELAADRAVLTRKGEELRSEEAAMRWYLSIRRWIRGLLGMALLGVTVAGGIWYRGGVTRRARATADTCPLCLGRGSLHPDEGVAGDSPDLQIVRCRNVISQEPYEECDFSFRHAYRSMAKLCFPTLGIPQAGKTHWLAMLYWSLNQGNYPKTVEFERVRSQTSESFDRIVEEILNARIGTAATQQDRIPHPLVFNFRDHDRLGRSNMLVNIFDYSGEVTSQMDSTDYRRRRALDGDGFLFFLDPTYPSEIQAKALADFREDLRLLKGVKAGRHLRTPVALCISKIDLLAGHDYRLDDGSDAIAKFYEDLSRIDPSGESTKQSVLEERSRLTRQLRDVIWPGWQIERQIDDLFGGRYAFFPLTPVGLDGRGEADLSLRTISPFGLLEPLLWLLQMTGHPVLH
;
A
#
# COMPACT_ATOMS: atom_id res chain seq x y z
N MET A 1 3.01 38.37 -22.37
CA MET A 1 3.48 36.96 -22.48
C MET A 1 2.29 36.04 -22.76
N LYS A 2 1.98 35.81 -24.03
CA LYS A 2 0.95 34.86 -24.48
C LYS A 2 1.58 33.46 -24.52
N LEU A 3 1.05 32.53 -23.71
CA LEU A 3 1.39 31.11 -23.78
C LEU A 3 0.84 30.56 -25.10
N ALA A 4 1.71 30.36 -26.08
CA ALA A 4 1.37 29.72 -27.34
C ALA A 4 1.40 28.18 -27.20
N GLY A 5 0.40 27.52 -27.79
CA GLY A 5 0.56 26.16 -28.31
C GLY A 5 0.12 24.98 -27.44
N ARG A 6 -0.94 25.11 -26.62
CA ARG A 6 -1.72 23.92 -26.21
C ARG A 6 -3.19 24.21 -26.42
N ASP A 7 -3.86 23.27 -27.07
CA ASP A 7 -5.27 23.36 -27.40
C ASP A 7 -6.07 23.63 -26.10
N PRO A 8 -6.70 24.82 -25.94
CA PRO A 8 -7.43 25.17 -24.72
C PRO A 8 -8.55 24.17 -24.42
N GLN A 9 -8.98 23.40 -25.41
CA GLN A 9 -10.01 22.38 -25.32
C GLN A 9 -9.60 21.19 -24.41
N GLU A 10 -8.35 20.72 -24.46
CA GLU A 10 -7.88 19.62 -23.60
C GLU A 10 -7.83 20.01 -22.11
N SER A 11 -7.45 21.26 -21.81
CA SER A 11 -7.41 21.71 -20.41
C SER A 11 -8.80 21.90 -19.81
N ARG A 12 -9.78 22.30 -20.62
CA ARG A 12 -11.17 22.45 -20.18
C ARG A 12 -11.84 21.10 -19.97
N GLN A 13 -11.55 20.11 -20.82
CA GLN A 13 -12.07 18.75 -20.65
C GLN A 13 -11.53 18.07 -19.38
N ALA A 14 -10.24 18.22 -19.07
CA ALA A 14 -9.69 17.64 -17.84
C ALA A 14 -10.32 18.23 -16.56
N VAL A 15 -10.60 19.53 -16.54
CA VAL A 15 -11.28 20.19 -15.42
C VAL A 15 -12.75 19.76 -15.31
N ALA A 16 -13.44 19.63 -16.45
CA ALA A 16 -14.84 19.18 -16.49
C ALA A 16 -15.01 17.73 -16.00
N TRP A 17 -14.11 16.81 -16.39
CA TRP A 17 -14.12 15.43 -15.90
C TRP A 17 -13.85 15.34 -14.40
N SER A 18 -12.93 16.15 -13.89
CA SER A 18 -12.63 16.21 -12.45
C SER A 18 -13.83 16.70 -11.64
N ALA A 19 -14.52 17.73 -12.13
CA ALA A 19 -15.73 18.26 -11.49
C ALA A 19 -16.91 17.27 -11.52
N LEU A 20 -17.09 16.55 -12.62
CA LEU A 20 -18.15 15.54 -12.78
C LEU A 20 -17.96 14.36 -11.81
N VAL A 21 -16.72 13.89 -11.62
CA VAL A 21 -16.41 12.80 -10.66
C VAL A 21 -16.64 13.24 -9.21
N VAL A 22 -16.29 14.48 -8.85
CA VAL A 22 -16.59 15.03 -7.53
C VAL A 22 -18.10 15.16 -7.32
N PHE A 23 -18.86 15.56 -8.34
CA PHE A 23 -20.31 15.71 -8.24
C PHE A 23 -21.04 14.35 -8.14
N LEU A 24 -20.58 13.34 -8.88
CA LEU A 24 -21.15 11.98 -8.83
C LEU A 24 -20.83 11.27 -7.50
N LEU A 25 -19.65 11.50 -6.92
CA LEU A 25 -19.29 10.95 -5.61
C LEU A 25 -20.02 11.65 -4.44
N ALA A 26 -20.40 12.91 -4.59
CA ALA A 26 -21.21 13.63 -3.61
C ALA A 26 -22.69 13.17 -3.61
N GLY A 27 -23.19 12.64 -4.72
CA GLY A 27 -24.61 12.27 -4.89
C GLY A 27 -25.04 10.91 -4.32
N GLN A 28 -24.10 10.04 -3.92
CA GLN A 28 -24.39 8.70 -3.38
C GLN A 28 -24.12 8.54 -1.87
N ALA A 29 -24.33 9.60 -1.09
CA ALA A 29 -24.39 9.49 0.36
C ALA A 29 -25.71 8.80 0.78
N GLY A 30 -25.79 7.49 0.55
CA GLY A 30 -26.88 6.64 1.04
C GLY A 30 -27.04 6.80 2.56
N SER A 31 -28.27 6.88 3.00
CA SER A 31 -28.68 6.84 4.41
C SER A 31 -28.07 5.60 5.05
N ALA A 32 -27.06 5.79 5.90
CA ALA A 32 -26.45 4.70 6.65
C ALA A 32 -27.52 4.08 7.55
N GLU A 33 -27.74 2.78 7.37
CA GLU A 33 -28.54 1.96 8.26
C GLU A 33 -28.00 2.04 9.70
N PRO A 34 -28.87 1.89 10.72
CA PRO A 34 -28.45 1.91 12.11
C PRO A 34 -27.39 0.83 12.39
N VAL A 35 -26.44 1.18 13.27
CA VAL A 35 -25.27 0.35 13.64
C VAL A 35 -25.67 -0.96 14.31
N ILE A 36 -26.86 -1.02 14.90
CA ILE A 36 -27.48 -2.24 15.41
C ILE A 36 -28.47 -2.68 14.34
N SER A 37 -28.23 -3.82 13.71
CA SER A 37 -29.15 -4.30 12.69
C SER A 37 -30.51 -4.59 13.33
N ALA A 38 -31.59 -4.45 12.58
CA ALA A 38 -32.92 -4.84 13.06
C ALA A 38 -32.94 -6.32 13.52
N GLY A 39 -32.05 -7.14 12.96
CA GLY A 39 -31.83 -8.53 13.38
C GLY A 39 -31.30 -8.65 14.80
N ASP A 40 -30.28 -7.87 15.18
CA ASP A 40 -29.63 -7.96 16.49
C ASP A 40 -30.59 -7.56 17.62
N VAL A 41 -31.36 -6.48 17.42
CA VAL A 41 -32.37 -6.03 18.39
C VAL A 41 -33.42 -7.12 18.67
N SER A 42 -33.82 -7.87 17.63
CA SER A 42 -34.80 -8.95 17.76
C SER A 42 -34.25 -10.17 18.49
N ALA A 43 -32.95 -10.46 18.34
CA ALA A 43 -32.28 -11.54 19.05
C ALA A 43 -32.18 -11.22 20.55
N ILE A 44 -31.75 -10.00 20.89
CA ILE A 44 -31.67 -9.53 22.28
C ILE A 44 -33.03 -9.55 22.96
N ALA A 45 -34.10 -9.13 22.26
CA ALA A 45 -35.45 -9.14 22.81
C ALA A 45 -35.94 -10.56 23.17
N ARG A 46 -35.63 -11.57 22.32
CA ARG A 46 -35.97 -12.97 22.59
C ARG A 46 -35.18 -13.55 23.77
N GLU A 47 -33.87 -13.28 23.82
CA GLU A 47 -32.99 -13.68 24.92
C GLU A 47 -33.50 -13.09 26.24
N ALA A 48 -33.82 -11.78 26.26
CA ALA A 48 -34.34 -11.11 27.44
C ALA A 48 -35.68 -11.68 27.92
N ALA A 49 -36.59 -12.00 27.00
CA ALA A 49 -37.89 -12.59 27.33
C ALA A 49 -37.74 -13.99 27.96
N ALA A 50 -36.88 -14.84 27.39
CA ALA A 50 -36.63 -16.20 27.91
C ALA A 50 -36.01 -16.16 29.31
N SER A 51 -34.99 -15.32 29.52
CA SER A 51 -34.35 -15.17 30.84
C SER A 51 -35.31 -14.58 31.89
N ALA A 52 -36.17 -13.65 31.50
CA ALA A 52 -37.19 -13.07 32.38
C ALA A 52 -38.23 -14.12 32.80
N GLU A 53 -38.72 -14.93 31.85
CA GLU A 53 -39.67 -16.02 32.14
C GLU A 53 -39.10 -17.00 33.16
N GLN A 54 -37.86 -17.45 32.95
CA GLN A 54 -37.18 -18.39 33.85
C GLN A 54 -36.97 -17.78 35.25
N HIS A 55 -36.55 -16.52 35.31
CA HIS A 55 -36.33 -15.81 36.58
C HIS A 55 -37.63 -15.70 37.38
N VAL A 56 -38.70 -15.18 36.75
CA VAL A 56 -39.99 -14.98 37.41
C VAL A 56 -40.60 -16.31 37.85
N ALA A 57 -40.54 -17.35 37.01
CA ALA A 57 -41.05 -18.67 37.34
C ALA A 57 -40.36 -19.25 38.60
N ARG A 58 -39.04 -19.20 38.65
CA ARG A 58 -38.24 -19.74 39.76
C ARG A 58 -38.43 -18.95 41.04
N SER A 59 -38.44 -17.62 40.98
CA SER A 59 -38.69 -16.78 42.17
C SER A 59 -40.07 -17.05 42.77
N VAL A 60 -41.11 -17.18 41.95
CA VAL A 60 -42.47 -17.55 42.40
C VAL A 60 -42.46 -18.93 43.06
N GLN A 61 -41.75 -19.90 42.49
CA GLN A 61 -41.67 -21.24 43.04
C GLN A 61 -40.93 -21.27 44.39
N CYS A 62 -39.81 -20.54 44.52
CA CYS A 62 -39.10 -20.35 45.79
C CYS A 62 -40.02 -19.77 46.87
N ALA A 63 -40.76 -18.70 46.56
CA ALA A 63 -41.68 -18.07 47.51
C ALA A 63 -42.80 -19.03 47.97
N ARG A 64 -43.34 -19.85 47.06
CA ARG A 64 -44.31 -20.90 47.40
C ARG A 64 -43.68 -21.95 48.31
N LEU A 65 -42.50 -22.48 47.96
CA LEU A 65 -41.83 -23.49 48.76
C LEU A 65 -41.48 -22.98 50.16
N GLU A 66 -41.03 -21.72 50.29
CA GLU A 66 -40.74 -21.10 51.59
C GLU A 66 -41.99 -20.99 52.48
N ALA A 67 -43.07 -20.45 51.94
CA ALA A 67 -44.33 -20.33 52.66
C ALA A 67 -44.90 -21.71 53.04
N GLY A 68 -44.80 -22.67 52.12
CA GLY A 68 -45.23 -24.03 52.36
C GLY A 68 -44.39 -24.73 53.43
N ASN A 69 -43.07 -24.56 53.39
CA ASN A 69 -42.17 -25.10 54.42
C ASN A 69 -42.48 -24.49 55.79
N ALA A 70 -42.67 -23.18 55.86
CA ALA A 70 -43.05 -22.48 57.10
C ALA A 70 -44.40 -23.00 57.66
N PHE A 71 -45.38 -23.24 56.79
CA PHE A 71 -46.66 -23.83 57.19
C PHE A 71 -46.49 -25.24 57.76
N LEU A 72 -45.76 -26.12 57.06
CA LEU A 72 -45.51 -27.48 57.53
C LEU A 72 -44.71 -27.53 58.83
N GLU A 73 -43.77 -26.62 59.03
CA GLU A 73 -43.01 -26.48 60.28
C GLU A 73 -43.91 -26.06 61.44
N ALA A 74 -44.74 -25.04 61.24
CA ALA A 74 -45.71 -24.60 62.24
C ALA A 74 -46.70 -25.72 62.59
N GLU A 75 -47.04 -26.53 61.61
CA GLU A 75 -47.94 -27.67 61.75
C GLU A 75 -47.29 -28.87 62.44
N LEU A 76 -46.04 -29.20 62.10
CA LEU A 76 -45.25 -30.19 62.82
C LEU A 76 -45.16 -29.82 64.30
N LYS A 77 -44.88 -28.54 64.59
CA LYS A 77 -44.82 -28.00 65.94
C LYS A 77 -46.16 -28.10 66.67
N ARG A 78 -47.29 -27.89 65.96
CA ARG A 78 -48.64 -28.09 66.52
C ARG A 78 -48.92 -29.55 66.84
N LEU A 79 -48.43 -30.47 65.99
CA LEU A 79 -48.62 -31.92 66.15
C LEU A 79 -47.65 -32.55 67.17
N GLU A 80 -46.72 -31.78 67.75
CA GLU A 80 -45.87 -32.29 68.83
C GLU A 80 -46.68 -32.54 70.09
N PRO A 81 -46.58 -33.74 70.70
CA PRO A 81 -47.26 -34.00 71.96
C PRO A 81 -46.74 -32.99 72.99
N SER A 82 -47.65 -32.15 73.50
CA SER A 82 -47.28 -31.21 74.56
C SER A 82 -46.89 -32.02 75.80
N GLN A 83 -45.78 -31.68 76.43
CA GLN A 83 -45.26 -32.43 77.59
C GLN A 83 -46.24 -32.46 78.78
N ASP A 84 -47.25 -31.57 78.79
CA ASP A 84 -48.18 -31.37 79.91
C ASP A 84 -49.67 -31.66 79.59
N GLY A 85 -49.99 -32.29 78.45
CA GLY A 85 -51.38 -32.68 78.16
C GLY A 85 -51.67 -33.08 76.73
N ASP A 86 -52.74 -33.83 76.52
CA ASP A 86 -53.25 -34.17 75.20
C ASP A 86 -53.50 -32.90 74.38
N SER A 87 -53.11 -32.89 73.10
CA SER A 87 -53.38 -31.75 72.22
C SER A 87 -54.90 -31.47 72.14
N PRO A 88 -55.34 -30.23 71.86
CA PRO A 88 -56.76 -29.91 71.73
C PRO A 88 -57.50 -30.85 70.78
N GLU A 89 -56.82 -31.28 69.70
CA GLU A 89 -57.33 -32.25 68.74
C GLU A 89 -57.49 -33.65 69.36
N VAL A 90 -56.52 -34.12 70.15
CA VAL A 90 -56.62 -35.41 70.86
C VAL A 90 -57.70 -35.35 71.96
N GLN A 91 -57.87 -34.21 72.63
CA GLN A 91 -58.96 -34.00 73.59
C GLN A 91 -60.33 -34.01 72.91
N LEU A 92 -60.46 -33.38 71.74
CA LEU A 92 -61.68 -33.41 70.94
C LEU A 92 -62.02 -34.85 70.49
N ILE A 93 -61.03 -35.59 69.97
CA ILE A 93 -61.19 -37.00 69.57
C ILE A 93 -61.60 -37.85 70.76
N ARG A 94 -60.96 -37.66 71.92
CA ARG A 94 -61.32 -38.37 73.15
C ARG A 94 -62.74 -38.01 73.58
N GLY A 95 -63.12 -36.74 73.56
CA GLY A 95 -64.48 -36.29 73.88
C GLY A 95 -65.53 -36.92 72.97
N LEU A 96 -65.25 -36.98 71.67
CA LEU A 96 -66.11 -37.66 70.69
C LEU A 96 -66.22 -39.16 70.96
N ALA A 97 -65.13 -39.82 71.35
CA ALA A 97 -65.14 -41.26 71.69
C ALA A 97 -66.02 -41.60 72.90
N HIS A 98 -66.26 -40.65 73.82
CA HIS A 98 -67.12 -40.85 75.01
C HIS A 98 -68.61 -40.57 74.74
N ALA A 99 -68.97 -40.00 73.59
CA ALA A 99 -70.35 -39.77 73.21
C ALA A 99 -71.04 -41.07 72.73
N ASP A 100 -72.35 -41.18 72.95
CA ASP A 100 -73.12 -42.30 72.40
C ASP A 100 -73.16 -42.26 70.86
N ALA A 101 -73.62 -43.34 70.24
CA ALA A 101 -73.58 -43.48 68.79
C ALA A 101 -74.44 -42.43 68.06
N GLU A 102 -75.57 -42.02 68.64
CA GLU A 102 -76.50 -41.05 68.05
C GLU A 102 -75.92 -39.63 68.10
N MET A 103 -75.37 -39.25 69.25
CA MET A 103 -74.68 -37.98 69.45
C MET A 103 -73.42 -37.86 68.57
N ARG A 104 -72.65 -38.96 68.42
CA ARG A 104 -71.49 -38.98 67.50
C ARG A 104 -71.87 -38.77 66.05
N LEU A 105 -73.00 -39.34 65.61
CA LEU A 105 -73.53 -39.13 64.26
C LEU A 105 -73.95 -37.66 64.08
N ALA A 106 -74.75 -37.12 65.02
CA ALA A 106 -75.23 -35.74 64.94
C ALA A 106 -74.09 -34.69 64.98
N LEU A 107 -73.13 -34.83 65.89
CA LEU A 107 -71.95 -33.96 65.96
C LEU A 107 -71.07 -34.11 64.70
N GLY A 108 -70.93 -35.33 64.21
CA GLY A 108 -70.20 -35.62 62.99
C GLY A 108 -70.80 -34.94 61.76
N ASP A 109 -72.13 -34.98 61.63
CA ASP A 109 -72.87 -34.37 60.52
C ASP A 109 -72.77 -32.83 60.57
N VAL A 110 -72.92 -32.22 61.77
CA VAL A 110 -72.75 -30.76 61.97
C VAL A 110 -71.33 -30.31 61.64
N LEU A 111 -70.31 -31.03 62.11
CA LEU A 111 -68.91 -30.69 61.81
C LEU A 111 -68.61 -30.83 60.32
N GLN A 112 -69.19 -31.83 59.65
CA GLN A 112 -69.02 -32.02 58.22
C GLN A 112 -69.67 -30.87 57.42
N GLU A 113 -70.91 -30.49 57.75
CA GLU A 113 -71.61 -29.38 57.07
C GLU A 113 -70.83 -28.06 57.19
N ASN A 114 -70.30 -27.76 58.38
CA ASN A 114 -69.46 -26.58 58.58
C ASN A 114 -68.12 -26.66 57.83
N ALA A 115 -67.50 -27.85 57.79
CA ALA A 115 -66.25 -28.06 57.05
C ALA A 115 -66.47 -27.89 55.53
N ASP A 116 -67.59 -28.38 54.99
CA ASP A 116 -67.94 -28.25 53.56
C ASP A 116 -68.03 -26.77 53.14
N VAL A 117 -68.73 -25.93 53.93
CA VAL A 117 -68.86 -24.49 53.64
C VAL A 117 -67.51 -23.78 53.69
N LEU A 118 -66.67 -24.11 54.69
CA LEU A 118 -65.34 -23.52 54.82
C LEU A 118 -64.41 -23.93 53.67
N VAL A 119 -64.44 -25.21 53.28
CA VAL A 119 -63.65 -25.72 52.15
C VAL A 119 -64.07 -25.02 50.86
N GLN A 120 -65.38 -24.94 50.59
CA GLN A 120 -65.88 -24.28 49.38
C GLN A 120 -65.50 -22.79 49.33
N GLY A 121 -65.73 -22.05 50.42
CA GLY A 121 -65.38 -20.62 50.47
C GLY A 121 -63.88 -20.35 50.33
N LEU A 122 -63.04 -21.24 50.89
CA LEU A 122 -61.60 -21.16 50.73
C LEU A 122 -61.16 -21.48 49.30
N GLU A 123 -61.76 -22.49 48.65
CA GLU A 123 -61.47 -22.84 47.25
C GLU A 123 -61.85 -21.73 46.26
N GLU A 124 -63.00 -21.07 46.48
CA GLU A 124 -63.42 -19.91 45.69
C GLU A 124 -62.43 -18.74 45.85
N SER A 125 -62.06 -18.41 47.08
CA SER A 125 -61.07 -17.36 47.39
C SER A 125 -59.69 -17.69 46.79
N LEU A 126 -59.28 -18.96 46.85
CA LEU A 126 -58.05 -19.46 46.24
C LEU A 126 -58.03 -19.28 44.73
N SER A 127 -59.14 -19.56 44.06
CA SER A 127 -59.26 -19.38 42.61
C SER A 127 -59.09 -17.91 42.22
N GLU A 128 -59.71 -16.99 42.97
CA GLU A 128 -59.55 -15.55 42.75
C GLU A 128 -58.10 -15.09 42.98
N MET A 129 -57.49 -15.49 44.10
CA MET A 129 -56.09 -15.15 44.41
C MET A 129 -55.12 -15.70 43.38
N ARG A 130 -55.35 -16.91 42.84
CA ARG A 130 -54.53 -17.47 41.76
C ARG A 130 -54.65 -16.66 40.47
N GLY A 131 -55.84 -16.14 40.17
CA GLY A 131 -56.05 -15.20 39.06
C GLY A 131 -55.23 -13.92 39.24
N GLN A 132 -55.31 -13.30 40.42
CA GLN A 132 -54.52 -12.10 40.75
C GLN A 132 -53.01 -12.36 40.68
N GLN A 133 -52.57 -13.50 41.22
CA GLN A 133 -51.17 -13.91 41.16
C GLN A 133 -50.68 -14.08 39.72
N GLN A 134 -51.48 -14.71 38.85
CA GLN A 134 -51.11 -14.91 37.46
C GLN A 134 -51.00 -13.58 36.69
N SER A 135 -51.95 -12.66 36.87
CA SER A 135 -51.87 -11.33 36.26
C SER A 135 -50.67 -10.52 36.76
N ALA A 136 -50.37 -10.57 38.06
CA ALA A 136 -49.18 -9.91 38.61
C ALA A 136 -47.87 -10.52 38.06
N ARG A 137 -47.84 -11.85 37.91
CA ARG A 137 -46.70 -12.58 37.34
C ARG A 137 -46.42 -12.18 35.89
N GLU A 138 -47.45 -12.08 35.06
CA GLU A 138 -47.32 -11.66 33.66
C GLU A 138 -46.78 -10.22 33.56
N ALA A 139 -47.31 -9.31 34.38
CA ALA A 139 -46.82 -7.92 34.43
C ALA A 139 -45.35 -7.84 34.89
N TRP A 140 -44.93 -8.72 35.81
CA TRP A 140 -43.54 -8.82 36.23
C TRP A 140 -42.63 -9.39 35.16
N GLN A 141 -43.05 -10.44 34.46
CA GLN A 141 -42.31 -11.01 33.35
C GLN A 141 -42.05 -9.98 32.24
N GLU A 142 -43.05 -9.20 31.85
CA GLU A 142 -42.89 -8.14 30.85
C GLU A 142 -41.91 -7.06 31.32
N THR A 143 -42.04 -6.60 32.57
CA THR A 143 -41.15 -5.58 33.16
C THR A 143 -39.71 -6.08 33.24
N ARG A 144 -39.50 -7.33 33.69
CA ARG A 144 -38.18 -7.96 33.80
C ARG A 144 -37.54 -8.14 32.43
N ALA A 145 -38.31 -8.56 31.42
CA ALA A 145 -37.83 -8.67 30.04
C ALA A 145 -37.39 -7.31 29.49
N ALA A 146 -38.17 -6.26 29.73
CA ALA A 146 -37.80 -4.90 29.35
C ALA A 146 -36.52 -4.41 30.05
N ARG A 147 -36.35 -4.74 31.34
CA ARG A 147 -35.14 -4.43 32.10
C ARG A 147 -33.91 -5.13 31.51
N ILE A 148 -33.97 -6.46 31.36
CA ILE A 148 -32.86 -7.25 30.80
C ILE A 148 -32.50 -6.75 29.40
N ARG A 149 -33.50 -6.50 28.55
CA ARG A 149 -33.29 -5.97 27.20
C ARG A 149 -32.55 -4.63 27.23
N THR A 150 -32.93 -3.74 28.15
CA THR A 150 -32.29 -2.42 28.28
C THR A 150 -30.83 -2.55 28.74
N GLU A 151 -30.55 -3.44 29.70
CA GLU A 151 -29.18 -3.72 30.16
C GLU A 151 -28.30 -4.31 29.04
N LEU A 152 -28.83 -5.23 28.23
CA LEU A 152 -28.11 -5.80 27.09
C LEU A 152 -27.86 -4.77 25.98
N LEU A 153 -28.82 -3.89 25.69
CA LEU A 153 -28.62 -2.80 24.71
C LEU A 153 -27.58 -1.78 25.18
N LEU A 154 -27.58 -1.43 26.47
CA LEU A 154 -26.56 -0.55 27.04
C LEU A 154 -25.16 -1.17 26.92
N LEU A 155 -25.02 -2.49 27.10
CA LEU A 155 -23.75 -3.18 26.90
C LEU A 155 -23.24 -3.04 25.47
N GLU A 156 -24.12 -3.25 24.48
CA GLU A 156 -23.75 -3.08 23.06
C GLU A 156 -23.34 -1.65 22.75
N ILE A 157 -24.06 -0.66 23.27
CA ILE A 157 -23.75 0.75 23.07
C ILE A 157 -22.40 1.10 23.71
N HIS A 158 -22.16 0.71 24.96
CA HIS A 158 -20.86 0.94 25.63
C HIS A 158 -19.71 0.22 24.92
N GLY A 159 -19.93 -1.03 24.48
CA GLY A 159 -18.96 -1.78 23.69
C GLY A 159 -18.62 -1.10 22.35
N SER A 160 -19.60 -0.43 21.74
CA SER A 160 -19.41 0.32 20.49
C SER A 160 -18.72 1.69 20.67
N GLY A 161 -18.73 2.25 21.88
CA GLY A 161 -18.20 3.59 22.20
C GLY A 161 -16.68 3.69 22.36
N LEU A 162 -15.99 2.58 22.63
CA LEU A 162 -14.55 2.55 22.89
C LEU A 162 -13.72 3.02 21.68
N VAL A 163 -12.70 3.84 21.93
CA VAL A 163 -11.80 4.47 20.93
C VAL A 163 -11.22 3.46 19.92
N ALA A 164 -11.02 2.21 20.37
CA ALA A 164 -10.55 1.11 19.53
C ALA A 164 -11.56 0.73 18.43
N ALA A 165 -12.86 0.74 18.72
CA ALA A 165 -13.93 0.57 17.74
C ALA A 165 -13.96 1.74 16.74
N GLN A 166 -13.56 2.95 17.16
CA GLN A 166 -13.52 4.14 16.29
C GLN A 166 -12.48 4.01 15.17
N LEU A 167 -11.28 3.54 15.50
CA LEU A 167 -10.21 3.24 14.53
C LEU A 167 -10.52 2.00 13.71
N ALA A 168 -11.02 0.94 14.34
CA ALA A 168 -11.40 -0.30 13.68
C ALA A 168 -12.51 -0.04 12.63
N SER A 169 -13.42 0.88 12.90
CA SER A 169 -14.47 1.27 11.96
C SER A 169 -13.95 1.99 10.71
N LEU A 170 -12.74 2.55 10.71
CA LEU A 170 -12.07 3.12 9.53
C LEU A 170 -11.48 2.02 8.62
N LEU A 171 -11.29 0.82 9.17
CA LEU A 171 -10.69 -0.34 8.51
C LEU A 171 -11.72 -1.42 8.08
N SER A 172 -13.01 -1.24 8.38
CA SER A 172 -14.05 -2.26 8.13
C SER A 172 -14.22 -2.63 6.65
N VAL A 173 -14.64 -3.88 6.40
CA VAL A 173 -14.77 -4.56 5.10
C VAL A 173 -15.52 -3.78 4.02
N ASP A 174 -16.58 -3.05 4.36
CA ASP A 174 -17.32 -2.19 3.42
C ASP A 174 -16.48 -1.07 2.79
N LYS A 175 -15.28 -0.83 3.33
CA LYS A 175 -14.34 0.21 2.90
C LYS A 175 -13.24 -0.31 1.98
N ARG A 176 -13.27 -1.60 1.62
CA ARG A 176 -12.34 -2.18 0.63
C ARG A 176 -12.36 -1.40 -0.68
N TRP A 177 -13.52 -0.91 -1.11
CA TRP A 177 -13.64 -0.07 -2.32
C TRP A 177 -12.94 1.29 -2.20
N PHE A 178 -13.03 1.96 -1.04
CA PHE A 178 -12.32 3.22 -0.81
C PHE A 178 -10.81 3.02 -0.90
N TRP A 179 -10.30 2.00 -0.20
CA TRP A 179 -8.87 1.68 -0.21
C TRP A 179 -8.39 1.17 -1.58
N LEU A 180 -9.22 0.41 -2.29
CA LEU A 180 -8.95 -0.03 -3.66
C LEU A 180 -8.85 1.17 -4.61
N CYS A 181 -9.81 2.09 -4.58
CA CYS A 181 -9.75 3.31 -5.38
C CYS A 181 -8.53 4.17 -5.04
N GLY A 182 -8.20 4.29 -3.74
CA GLY A 182 -6.97 4.94 -3.29
C GLY A 182 -5.71 4.27 -3.84
N MET A 183 -5.65 2.94 -3.80
CA MET A 183 -4.53 2.15 -4.35
C MET A 183 -4.40 2.33 -5.86
N VAL A 184 -5.51 2.33 -6.61
CA VAL A 184 -5.52 2.57 -8.06
C VAL A 184 -5.03 3.99 -8.37
N ALA A 185 -5.49 5.01 -7.62
CA ALA A 185 -5.05 6.38 -7.83
C ALA A 185 -3.55 6.58 -7.54
N VAL A 186 -3.04 6.00 -6.45
CA VAL A 186 -1.62 6.06 -6.09
C VAL A 186 -0.78 5.25 -7.09
N GLY A 187 -1.23 4.07 -7.46
CA GLY A 187 -0.56 3.18 -8.41
C GLY A 187 -0.47 3.77 -9.81
N THR A 188 -1.54 4.42 -10.30
CA THR A 188 -1.52 5.12 -11.60
C THR A 188 -0.57 6.32 -11.59
N LEU A 189 -0.55 7.11 -10.52
CA LEU A 189 0.38 8.22 -10.40
C LEU A 189 1.84 7.74 -10.33
N LEU A 190 2.11 6.67 -9.57
CA LEU A 190 3.42 6.02 -9.55
C LEU A 190 3.83 5.50 -10.92
N ALA A 191 2.92 4.85 -11.65
CA ALA A 191 3.17 4.35 -13.00
C ALA A 191 3.53 5.48 -13.98
N VAL A 192 2.82 6.61 -13.93
CA VAL A 192 3.13 7.80 -14.74
C VAL A 192 4.51 8.36 -14.41
N VAL A 193 4.84 8.48 -13.12
CA VAL A 193 6.17 8.96 -12.68
C VAL A 193 7.27 7.99 -13.14
N CYS A 194 7.08 6.68 -12.96
CA CYS A 194 8.01 5.66 -13.43
C CYS A 194 8.17 5.68 -14.95
N HIS A 195 7.09 5.90 -15.70
CA HIS A 195 7.12 5.97 -17.16
C HIS A 195 7.93 7.17 -17.68
N ASP A 196 7.73 8.37 -17.13
CA ASP A 196 8.54 9.56 -17.48
C ASP A 196 10.00 9.44 -17.04
N ARG A 197 10.22 8.81 -15.88
CA ARG A 197 11.55 8.57 -15.34
C ARG A 197 12.18 7.28 -15.82
N ARG A 198 11.59 6.56 -16.78
CA ARG A 198 12.09 5.26 -17.24
C ARG A 198 13.55 5.31 -17.67
N ARG A 199 13.97 6.40 -18.31
CA ARG A 199 15.37 6.61 -18.72
C ARG A 199 16.31 6.76 -17.54
N GLU A 200 15.90 7.53 -16.53
CA GLU A 200 16.67 7.72 -15.30
C GLU A 200 16.72 6.42 -14.46
N LEU A 201 15.63 5.63 -14.47
CA LEU A 201 15.58 4.31 -13.86
C LEU A 201 16.51 3.33 -14.59
N ARG A 202 16.47 3.27 -15.93
CA ARG A 202 17.40 2.45 -16.72
C ARG A 202 18.84 2.88 -16.55
N LYS A 203 19.12 4.19 -16.58
CA LYS A 203 20.44 4.73 -16.22
C LYS A 203 20.87 4.20 -14.86
N TRP A 204 19.99 4.20 -13.86
CA TRP A 204 20.29 3.68 -12.53
C TRP A 204 20.56 2.17 -12.51
N PHE A 205 19.75 1.35 -13.20
CA PHE A 205 20.00 -0.08 -13.37
C PHE A 205 21.31 -0.36 -14.12
N ASN A 206 21.70 0.51 -15.05
CA ASN A 206 22.99 0.45 -15.76
C ASN A 206 24.14 1.10 -14.95
N GLY A 207 24.01 1.24 -13.62
CA GLY A 207 25.04 1.76 -12.71
C GLY A 207 25.12 3.29 -12.58
N GLY A 208 24.23 4.04 -13.23
CA GLY A 208 24.19 5.50 -13.28
C GLY A 208 23.53 6.21 -12.09
N ARG A 209 23.78 7.52 -11.91
CA ARG A 209 23.11 8.37 -10.89
C ARG A 209 22.18 9.25 -11.69
N PRO A 210 20.89 9.21 -11.41
CA PRO A 210 19.99 10.13 -12.05
C PRO A 210 20.25 11.56 -11.53
N LYS A 211 20.56 12.48 -12.44
CA LYS A 211 21.04 13.85 -12.14
C LYS A 211 20.00 14.71 -11.38
N ALA A 212 18.73 14.29 -11.33
CA ALA A 212 17.63 15.08 -10.74
C ALA A 212 16.55 14.22 -10.07
N LEU A 213 16.96 13.37 -9.11
CA LEU A 213 16.03 12.55 -8.32
C LEU A 213 15.60 13.17 -6.98
N GLY A 214 16.14 14.33 -6.55
CA GLY A 214 15.99 14.83 -5.18
C GLY A 214 14.54 14.93 -4.69
N LEU A 215 13.68 15.64 -5.42
CA LEU A 215 12.26 15.79 -5.06
C LEU A 215 11.44 14.53 -5.40
N SER A 216 11.79 13.82 -6.46
CA SER A 216 11.06 12.64 -6.91
C SER A 216 11.35 11.40 -6.07
N LYS A 217 12.48 11.33 -5.35
CA LYS A 217 12.75 10.28 -4.35
C LYS A 217 11.83 10.41 -3.16
N VAL A 218 11.68 11.63 -2.63
CA VAL A 218 10.76 11.89 -1.53
C VAL A 218 9.33 11.56 -1.96
N LEU A 219 8.93 12.01 -3.15
CA LEU A 219 7.59 11.69 -3.68
C LEU A 219 7.41 10.18 -3.94
N ALA A 220 8.39 9.49 -4.52
CA ALA A 220 8.30 8.05 -4.76
C ALA A 220 8.28 7.24 -3.46
N VAL A 221 9.10 7.62 -2.47
CA VAL A 221 9.09 6.99 -1.13
C VAL A 221 7.78 7.27 -0.42
N LEU A 222 7.25 8.50 -0.48
CA LEU A 222 5.96 8.84 0.12
C LEU A 222 4.82 8.06 -0.55
N LEU A 223 4.82 7.96 -1.89
CA LEU A 223 3.82 7.17 -2.64
C LEU A 223 3.97 5.68 -2.35
N LEU A 224 5.19 5.18 -2.19
CA LEU A 224 5.44 3.79 -1.81
C LEU A 224 4.97 3.50 -0.38
N LEU A 225 5.26 4.39 0.58
CA LEU A 225 4.77 4.28 1.96
C LEU A 225 3.25 4.33 2.00
N LEU A 226 2.63 5.21 1.22
CA LEU A 226 1.17 5.31 1.09
C LEU A 226 0.59 4.05 0.42
N ALA A 227 1.24 3.50 -0.60
CA ALA A 227 0.87 2.23 -1.22
C ALA A 227 0.99 1.06 -0.24
N CYS A 228 2.09 0.96 0.52
CA CYS A 228 2.25 -0.05 1.55
C CYS A 228 1.22 0.10 2.66
N ALA A 229 0.97 1.31 3.15
CA ALA A 229 -0.05 1.58 4.16
C ALA A 229 -1.45 1.17 3.66
N THR A 230 -1.81 1.54 2.43
CA THR A 230 -3.09 1.16 1.82
C THR A 230 -3.22 -0.35 1.58
N VAL A 231 -2.13 -1.05 1.22
CA VAL A 231 -2.12 -2.52 1.09
C VAL A 231 -2.24 -3.20 2.45
N VAL A 232 -1.51 -2.74 3.46
CA VAL A 232 -1.58 -3.30 4.83
C VAL A 232 -2.98 -3.10 5.42
N THR A 233 -3.58 -1.92 5.26
CA THR A 233 -4.96 -1.69 5.72
C THR A 233 -5.97 -2.51 4.94
N PHE A 234 -5.76 -2.75 3.64
CA PHE A 234 -6.62 -3.59 2.81
C PHE A 234 -6.54 -5.09 3.17
N VAL A 235 -5.34 -5.62 3.39
CA VAL A 235 -5.09 -7.06 3.62
C VAL A 235 -5.28 -7.44 5.08
N MET A 236 -4.81 -6.61 6.02
CA MET A 236 -4.82 -6.90 7.46
C MET A 236 -5.90 -6.15 8.23
N GLY A 237 -6.78 -5.41 7.54
CA GLY A 237 -7.85 -4.62 8.17
C GLY A 237 -8.68 -5.41 9.17
N ASP A 238 -9.05 -6.65 8.83
CA ASP A 238 -9.90 -7.51 9.66
C ASP A 238 -9.16 -8.00 10.94
N ARG A 239 -7.87 -8.32 10.84
CA ARG A 239 -7.06 -8.72 12.02
C ARG A 239 -6.75 -7.56 12.94
N ILE A 240 -6.49 -6.39 12.37
CA ILE A 240 -6.29 -5.16 13.13
C ILE A 240 -7.60 -4.78 13.83
N TYR A 241 -8.74 -4.96 13.15
CA TYR A 241 -10.08 -4.77 13.69
C TYR A 241 -10.34 -5.66 14.92
N GLU A 242 -10.10 -6.97 14.82
CA GLU A 242 -10.27 -7.91 15.93
C GLU A 242 -9.36 -7.58 17.12
N ALA A 243 -8.08 -7.29 16.88
CA ALA A 243 -7.13 -6.95 17.94
C ALA A 243 -7.54 -5.69 18.72
N PHE A 244 -8.13 -4.70 18.04
CA PHE A 244 -8.62 -3.49 18.69
C PHE A 244 -9.89 -3.75 19.53
N LEU A 245 -10.77 -4.65 19.12
CA LEU A 245 -11.94 -5.02 19.91
C LEU A 245 -11.56 -5.73 21.22
N THR A 246 -10.56 -6.62 21.18
CA THR A 246 -10.15 -7.40 22.35
C THR A 246 -9.44 -6.61 23.45
N VAL A 247 -8.87 -5.44 23.13
CA VAL A 247 -8.09 -4.62 24.07
C VAL A 247 -8.96 -3.62 24.85
N GLY A 248 -10.20 -3.38 24.40
CA GLY A 248 -11.07 -2.33 24.97
C GLY A 248 -12.02 -2.78 26.08
N THR A 249 -12.34 -4.07 26.18
CA THR A 249 -13.23 -4.58 27.23
C THR A 249 -12.42 -4.83 28.49
N GLY A 250 -12.41 -3.88 29.42
CA GLY A 250 -11.91 -4.11 30.78
C GLY A 250 -12.70 -5.23 31.47
N ASP A 251 -12.19 -5.71 32.60
CA ASP A 251 -12.73 -6.81 33.42
C ASP A 251 -14.16 -6.58 34.00
N GLU A 252 -14.92 -5.62 33.48
CA GLU A 252 -16.31 -5.40 33.89
C GLU A 252 -17.17 -6.62 33.51
N GLU A 253 -17.77 -7.22 34.54
CA GLU A 253 -18.59 -8.42 34.41
C GLU A 253 -19.79 -8.16 33.49
N SER A 254 -19.80 -8.84 32.34
CA SER A 254 -20.87 -8.69 31.33
C SER A 254 -22.26 -8.91 31.95
N PRO A 255 -23.25 -8.03 31.68
CA PRO A 255 -24.64 -8.19 32.10
C PRO A 255 -25.23 -9.58 31.82
N ARG A 256 -24.84 -10.24 30.72
CA ARG A 256 -25.23 -11.63 30.42
C ARG A 256 -24.81 -12.58 31.53
N ARG A 257 -23.54 -12.49 31.94
CA ARG A 257 -22.97 -13.34 32.99
C ARG A 257 -23.64 -13.10 34.33
N ARG A 258 -24.00 -11.85 34.64
CA ARG A 258 -24.75 -11.50 35.86
C ARG A 258 -26.15 -12.12 35.86
N ILE A 259 -26.88 -12.05 34.74
CA ILE A 259 -28.22 -12.66 34.60
C ILE A 259 -28.13 -14.18 34.77
N GLU A 260 -27.15 -14.82 34.14
CA GLU A 260 -26.89 -16.26 34.28
C GLU A 260 -26.59 -16.65 35.74
N GLN A 261 -25.77 -15.85 36.45
CA GLN A 261 -25.48 -16.07 37.86
C GLN A 261 -26.72 -15.92 38.75
N GLU A 262 -27.57 -14.92 38.52
CA GLU A 262 -28.83 -14.73 39.24
C GLU A 262 -29.78 -15.93 39.04
N LEU A 263 -29.90 -16.43 37.81
CA LEU A 263 -30.71 -17.61 37.49
C LEU A 263 -30.18 -18.89 38.14
N ALA A 264 -28.86 -19.08 38.15
CA ALA A 264 -28.21 -20.21 38.79
C ALA A 264 -28.37 -20.17 40.33
N ALA A 265 -28.30 -18.98 40.93
CA ALA A 265 -28.53 -18.80 42.37
C ALA A 265 -29.98 -19.15 42.76
N LEU A 266 -30.96 -18.75 41.95
CA LEU A 266 -32.36 -19.11 42.15
C LEU A 266 -32.61 -20.61 42.02
N GLU A 267 -31.95 -21.27 41.06
CA GLU A 267 -32.04 -22.74 40.88
C GLU A 267 -31.56 -23.52 42.09
N ALA A 268 -30.42 -23.11 42.64
CA ALA A 268 -29.85 -23.73 43.82
C ALA A 268 -30.77 -23.57 45.02
N ARG A 269 -31.33 -22.37 45.21
CA ARG A 269 -32.29 -22.07 46.28
C ARG A 269 -33.60 -22.86 46.13
N GLU A 270 -34.14 -22.94 44.93
CA GLU A 270 -35.35 -23.74 44.64
C GLU A 270 -35.15 -25.21 45.02
N SER A 271 -34.00 -25.77 44.62
CA SER A 271 -33.64 -27.16 44.90
C SER A 271 -33.51 -27.44 46.40
N GLU A 272 -32.86 -26.54 47.14
CA GLU A 272 -32.74 -26.62 48.61
C GLU A 272 -34.10 -26.60 49.30
N LEU A 273 -34.97 -25.66 48.90
CA LEU A 273 -36.31 -25.51 49.46
C LEU A 273 -37.21 -26.71 49.14
N ALA A 274 -37.10 -27.29 47.94
CA ALA A 274 -37.85 -28.47 47.53
C ALA A 274 -37.42 -29.74 48.29
N ALA A 275 -36.12 -29.90 48.57
CA ALA A 275 -35.61 -30.97 49.41
C ALA A 275 -36.19 -30.85 50.83
N ARG A 276 -36.11 -29.65 51.44
CA ARG A 276 -36.70 -29.37 52.75
C ARG A 276 -38.21 -29.61 52.79
N ARG A 277 -38.93 -29.26 51.72
CA ARG A 277 -40.37 -29.51 51.58
C ARG A 277 -40.71 -30.98 51.66
N THR A 278 -39.91 -31.82 50.99
CA THR A 278 -40.11 -33.28 50.97
C THR A 278 -39.90 -33.88 52.36
N GLU A 279 -38.86 -33.46 53.07
CA GLU A 279 -38.56 -33.89 54.45
C GLU A 279 -39.69 -33.50 55.42
N LEU A 280 -40.10 -32.22 55.39
CA LEU A 280 -41.17 -31.71 56.24
C LEU A 280 -42.51 -32.39 55.94
N ALA A 281 -42.84 -32.59 54.66
CA ALA A 281 -44.08 -33.25 54.25
C ALA A 281 -44.13 -34.70 54.72
N ALA A 282 -43.02 -35.44 54.61
CA ALA A 282 -42.91 -36.82 55.10
C ALA A 282 -43.07 -36.90 56.62
N ALA A 283 -42.41 -36.02 57.37
CA ALA A 283 -42.54 -35.95 58.83
C ALA A 283 -43.99 -35.60 59.25
N CYS A 284 -44.62 -34.65 58.55
CA CYS A 284 -46.01 -34.27 58.77
C CYS A 284 -46.97 -35.44 58.47
N ALA A 285 -46.81 -36.10 57.33
CA ALA A 285 -47.64 -37.23 56.93
C ALA A 285 -47.57 -38.39 57.94
N ALA A 286 -46.37 -38.73 58.42
CA ALA A 286 -46.18 -39.75 59.43
C ALA A 286 -46.96 -39.44 60.73
N ARG A 287 -46.81 -38.22 61.27
CA ARG A 287 -47.53 -37.81 62.49
C ARG A 287 -49.05 -37.72 62.28
N ARG A 288 -49.48 -37.27 61.09
CA ARG A 288 -50.90 -37.14 60.75
C ARG A 288 -51.59 -38.48 60.56
N SER A 289 -50.93 -39.47 59.96
CA SER A 289 -51.52 -40.80 59.75
C SER A 289 -51.98 -41.43 61.08
N ALA A 290 -51.18 -41.25 62.14
CA ALA A 290 -51.54 -41.70 63.49
C ALA A 290 -52.76 -40.96 64.06
N LEU A 291 -52.90 -39.66 63.80
CA LEU A 291 -54.07 -38.87 64.23
C LEU A 291 -55.32 -39.22 63.41
N HIS A 292 -55.16 -39.38 62.09
CA HIS A 292 -56.22 -39.73 61.16
C HIS A 292 -56.80 -41.11 61.49
N GLN A 293 -55.95 -42.10 61.78
CA GLN A 293 -56.41 -43.43 62.20
C GLN A 293 -57.28 -43.36 63.48
N ARG A 294 -56.88 -42.57 64.47
CA ARG A 294 -57.67 -42.36 65.70
C ARG A 294 -59.02 -41.67 65.43
N LEU A 295 -59.07 -40.75 64.47
CA LEU A 295 -60.31 -40.08 64.04
C LEU A 295 -61.25 -41.05 63.33
N VAL A 296 -60.72 -41.87 62.41
CA VAL A 296 -61.50 -42.88 61.68
C VAL A 296 -62.07 -43.95 62.61
N GLU A 297 -61.29 -44.39 63.60
CA GLU A 297 -61.75 -45.35 64.62
C GLU A 297 -62.85 -44.79 65.54
N GLY A 298 -62.84 -43.48 65.79
CA GLY A 298 -63.82 -42.80 66.65
C GLY A 298 -65.13 -42.41 65.96
N LEU A 299 -65.12 -42.26 64.63
CA LEU A 299 -66.24 -41.75 63.83
C LEU A 299 -66.98 -42.87 63.06
N PRO A 300 -68.28 -42.71 62.78
CA PRO A 300 -69.04 -43.63 61.95
C PRO A 300 -68.50 -43.68 60.51
N ALA A 301 -68.47 -44.86 59.90
CA ALA A 301 -67.93 -45.09 58.54
C ALA A 301 -68.57 -44.25 57.41
N ARG A 302 -69.73 -43.63 57.66
CA ARG A 302 -70.41 -42.75 56.69
C ARG A 302 -69.91 -41.30 56.70
N ASN A 303 -69.12 -40.91 57.70
CA ASN A 303 -68.68 -39.54 57.91
C ASN A 303 -67.41 -39.24 57.09
N ARG A 304 -67.45 -38.16 56.28
CA ARG A 304 -66.34 -37.72 55.42
C ARG A 304 -65.47 -36.62 56.05
N LEU A 305 -65.70 -36.29 57.32
CA LEU A 305 -64.97 -35.26 58.04
C LEU A 305 -63.44 -35.43 57.99
N PRO A 306 -62.85 -36.64 58.11
CA PRO A 306 -61.40 -36.81 57.99
C PRO A 306 -60.86 -36.35 56.61
N ASP A 307 -61.59 -36.68 55.54
CA ASP A 307 -61.23 -36.29 54.17
C ASP A 307 -61.41 -34.78 53.96
N ARG A 308 -62.51 -34.21 54.44
CA ARG A 308 -62.77 -32.76 54.36
C ARG A 308 -61.77 -31.95 55.18
N TRP A 309 -61.35 -32.46 56.32
CA TRP A 309 -60.31 -31.83 57.12
C TRP A 309 -58.95 -31.85 56.43
N GLN A 310 -58.61 -32.95 55.76
CA GLN A 310 -57.43 -33.03 54.93
C GLN A 310 -57.50 -32.02 53.77
N GLN A 311 -58.64 -31.98 53.06
CA GLN A 311 -58.88 -31.02 51.97
C GLN A 311 -58.75 -29.57 52.45
N LEU A 312 -59.35 -29.22 53.59
CA LEU A 312 -59.24 -27.86 54.16
C LEU A 312 -57.78 -27.48 54.44
N ARG A 313 -56.98 -28.40 54.96
CA ARG A 313 -55.55 -28.14 55.25
C ARG A 313 -54.72 -27.99 53.97
N GLU A 314 -54.96 -28.85 52.99
CA GLU A 314 -54.32 -28.74 51.67
C GLU A 314 -54.67 -27.40 51.01
N SER A 315 -55.93 -26.96 51.13
CA SER A 315 -56.38 -25.65 50.68
C SER A 315 -55.76 -24.49 51.48
N LEU A 316 -55.65 -24.59 52.82
CA LEU A 316 -55.00 -23.56 53.64
C LEU A 316 -53.51 -23.42 53.34
N LEU A 317 -52.83 -24.55 53.12
CA LEU A 317 -51.45 -24.57 52.68
C LEU A 317 -51.31 -23.91 51.31
N SER A 318 -52.14 -24.29 50.35
CA SER A 318 -52.16 -23.67 49.02
C SER A 318 -52.47 -22.16 49.09
N ALA A 319 -53.29 -21.72 50.05
CA ALA A 319 -53.63 -20.31 50.24
C ALA A 319 -52.42 -19.53 50.76
N GLY A 320 -51.74 -20.06 51.78
CA GLY A 320 -50.50 -19.48 52.29
C GLY A 320 -49.43 -19.34 51.21
N GLU A 321 -49.25 -20.38 50.39
CA GLU A 321 -48.32 -20.36 49.26
C GLU A 321 -48.71 -19.32 48.20
N THR A 322 -50.00 -19.20 47.87
CA THR A 322 -50.50 -18.24 46.87
C THR A 322 -50.34 -16.80 47.36
N VAL A 323 -50.68 -16.51 48.61
CA VAL A 323 -50.55 -15.17 49.21
C VAL A 323 -49.09 -14.74 49.31
N ALA A 324 -48.21 -15.63 49.77
CA ALA A 324 -46.78 -15.32 49.86
C ALA A 324 -46.16 -15.05 48.48
N ALA A 325 -46.54 -15.85 47.48
CA ALA A 325 -46.06 -15.66 46.13
C ALA A 325 -46.62 -14.37 45.49
N LEU A 326 -47.89 -14.01 45.72
CA LEU A 326 -48.46 -12.75 45.26
C LEU A 326 -47.72 -11.55 45.87
N LYS A 327 -47.51 -11.55 47.19
CA LYS A 327 -46.79 -10.48 47.88
C LYS A 327 -45.36 -10.29 47.34
N MET A 328 -44.64 -11.40 47.15
CA MET A 328 -43.28 -11.35 46.59
C MET A 328 -43.28 -10.78 45.16
N VAL A 329 -44.23 -11.21 44.30
CA VAL A 329 -44.34 -10.69 42.93
C VAL A 329 -44.59 -9.18 42.92
N GLU A 330 -45.44 -8.66 43.80
CA GLU A 330 -45.70 -7.22 43.89
C GLU A 330 -44.47 -6.42 44.33
N GLU A 331 -43.73 -6.91 45.33
CA GLU A 331 -42.49 -6.29 45.83
C GLU A 331 -41.40 -6.26 44.75
N GLU A 332 -41.16 -7.39 44.08
CA GLU A 332 -40.13 -7.50 43.02
C GLU A 332 -40.52 -6.72 41.75
N LEU A 333 -41.80 -6.71 41.37
CA LEU A 333 -42.31 -5.90 40.27
C LEU A 333 -42.04 -4.41 40.50
N ALA A 334 -42.28 -3.91 41.73
CA ALA A 334 -41.98 -2.53 42.08
C ALA A 334 -40.48 -2.23 41.99
N ALA A 335 -39.63 -3.15 42.46
CA ALA A 335 -38.17 -3.03 42.38
C ALA A 335 -37.69 -2.97 40.91
N ASP A 336 -38.16 -3.87 40.05
CA ASP A 336 -37.78 -3.91 38.64
C ASP A 336 -38.25 -2.67 37.86
N ARG A 337 -39.43 -2.13 38.15
CA ARG A 337 -39.90 -0.87 37.55
C ARG A 337 -38.98 0.31 37.88
N ALA A 338 -38.50 0.38 39.12
CA ALA A 338 -37.59 1.44 39.55
C ALA A 338 -36.23 1.34 38.83
N VAL A 339 -35.70 0.13 38.65
CA VAL A 339 -34.44 -0.11 37.91
C VAL A 339 -34.61 0.19 36.43
N LEU A 340 -35.70 -0.29 35.81
CA LEU A 340 -36.00 -0.05 34.38
C LEU A 340 -36.09 1.44 34.06
N THR A 341 -36.73 2.23 34.92
CA THR A 341 -36.85 3.69 34.73
C THR A 341 -35.46 4.36 34.70
N ARG A 342 -34.61 4.02 35.67
CA ARG A 342 -33.23 4.56 35.75
C ARG A 342 -32.40 4.17 34.52
N LYS A 343 -32.45 2.89 34.12
CA LYS A 343 -31.72 2.39 32.95
C LYS A 343 -32.26 2.94 31.62
N GLY A 344 -33.56 3.21 31.52
CA GLY A 344 -34.16 3.86 30.37
C GLY A 344 -33.77 5.33 30.20
N GLU A 345 -33.42 6.03 31.28
CA GLU A 345 -32.83 7.37 31.21
C GLU A 345 -31.37 7.31 30.73
N GLU A 346 -30.58 6.38 31.26
CA GLU A 346 -29.20 6.11 30.84
C GLU A 346 -29.12 5.78 29.34
N LEU A 347 -30.00 4.89 28.85
CA LEU A 347 -30.08 4.53 27.44
C LEU A 347 -30.36 5.75 26.55
N ARG A 348 -31.31 6.61 26.95
CA ARG A 348 -31.64 7.83 26.19
C ARG A 348 -30.49 8.84 26.15
N SER A 349 -29.71 8.98 27.23
CA SER A 349 -28.51 9.83 27.22
C SER A 349 -27.42 9.28 26.30
N GLU A 350 -27.21 7.97 26.29
CA GLU A 350 -26.21 7.33 25.45
C GLU A 350 -26.60 7.32 23.96
N GLU A 351 -27.89 7.17 23.64
CA GLU A 351 -28.40 7.30 22.26
C GLU A 351 -28.12 8.69 21.65
N ALA A 352 -28.16 9.75 22.47
CA ALA A 352 -27.83 11.10 22.03
C ALA A 352 -26.33 11.25 21.74
N ALA A 353 -25.48 10.67 22.60
CA ALA A 353 -24.03 10.63 22.40
C ALA A 353 -23.65 9.84 21.13
N MET A 354 -24.34 8.71 20.88
CA MET A 354 -24.13 7.87 19.70
C MET A 354 -24.49 8.59 18.39
N ARG A 355 -25.57 9.38 18.36
CA ARG A 355 -25.93 10.20 17.18
C ARG A 355 -24.90 11.27 16.87
N TRP A 356 -24.41 11.97 17.89
CA TRP A 356 -23.33 12.94 17.75
C TRP A 356 -22.05 12.28 17.22
N TYR A 357 -21.72 11.11 17.76
CA TYR A 357 -20.57 10.31 17.35
C TYR A 357 -20.63 9.89 15.88
N LEU A 358 -21.79 9.42 15.38
CA LEU A 358 -21.97 9.07 13.97
C LEU A 358 -21.75 10.27 13.03
N SER A 359 -22.10 11.48 13.48
CA SER A 359 -21.83 12.72 12.75
C SER A 359 -20.31 12.99 12.65
N ILE A 360 -19.58 12.89 13.77
CA ILE A 360 -18.11 13.02 13.77
C ILE A 360 -17.46 12.00 12.82
N ARG A 361 -17.93 10.75 12.84
CA ARG A 361 -17.44 9.68 11.96
C ARG A 361 -17.58 10.04 10.48
N ARG A 362 -18.65 10.75 10.09
CA ARG A 362 -18.86 11.21 8.71
C ARG A 362 -17.87 12.31 8.34
N TRP A 363 -17.61 13.25 9.26
CA TRP A 363 -16.63 14.32 9.06
C TRP A 363 -15.19 13.84 8.91
N ILE A 364 -14.74 12.91 9.77
CA ILE A 364 -13.39 12.35 9.69
C ILE A 364 -13.15 11.65 8.34
N ARG A 365 -14.16 10.93 7.82
CA ARG A 365 -14.08 10.28 6.49
C ARG A 365 -13.98 11.29 5.36
N GLY A 366 -14.83 12.32 5.40
CA GLY A 366 -14.77 13.41 4.41
C GLY A 366 -13.39 14.05 4.41
N LEU A 367 -12.82 14.29 5.59
CA LEU A 367 -11.49 14.89 5.74
C LEU A 367 -10.37 13.98 5.21
N LEU A 368 -10.40 12.67 5.52
CA LEU A 368 -9.40 11.71 5.02
C LEU A 368 -9.46 11.54 3.50
N GLY A 369 -10.67 11.42 2.94
CA GLY A 369 -10.87 11.34 1.49
C GLY A 369 -10.38 12.60 0.78
N MET A 370 -10.70 13.78 1.33
CA MET A 370 -10.19 15.06 0.82
C MET A 370 -8.68 15.19 0.96
N ALA A 371 -8.07 14.68 2.02
CA ALA A 371 -6.62 14.68 2.20
C ALA A 371 -5.92 13.80 1.15
N LEU A 372 -6.42 12.58 0.89
CA LEU A 372 -5.86 11.68 -0.12
C LEU A 372 -5.98 12.27 -1.53
N LEU A 373 -7.14 12.86 -1.85
CA LEU A 373 -7.36 13.56 -3.11
C LEU A 373 -6.46 14.80 -3.22
N GLY A 374 -6.29 15.55 -2.12
CA GLY A 374 -5.37 16.68 -2.04
C GLY A 374 -3.93 16.29 -2.33
N VAL A 375 -3.44 15.19 -1.73
CA VAL A 375 -2.07 14.69 -1.95
C VAL A 375 -1.86 14.24 -3.40
N THR A 376 -2.81 13.52 -3.99
CA THR A 376 -2.71 13.05 -5.38
C THR A 376 -2.74 14.21 -6.38
N VAL A 377 -3.64 15.18 -6.19
CA VAL A 377 -3.73 16.39 -7.04
C VAL A 377 -2.47 17.26 -6.88
N ALA A 378 -2.04 17.55 -5.65
CA ALA A 378 -0.82 18.33 -5.41
C ALA A 378 0.42 17.64 -5.99
N GLY A 379 0.54 16.32 -5.81
CA GLY A 379 1.60 15.51 -6.41
C GLY A 379 1.62 15.60 -7.93
N GLY A 380 0.46 15.51 -8.58
CA GLY A 380 0.31 15.68 -10.03
C GLY A 380 0.71 17.08 -10.52
N ILE A 381 0.30 18.14 -9.82
CA ILE A 381 0.64 19.53 -10.14
C ILE A 381 2.16 19.76 -10.00
N TRP A 382 2.77 19.34 -8.90
CA TRP A 382 4.21 19.47 -8.69
C TRP A 382 5.02 18.69 -9.71
N TYR A 383 4.58 17.47 -10.03
CA TYR A 383 5.20 16.66 -11.07
C TYR A 383 5.15 17.36 -12.44
N ARG A 384 3.99 17.88 -12.86
CA ARG A 384 3.83 18.66 -14.09
C ARG A 384 4.70 19.94 -14.08
N GLY A 385 4.77 20.62 -12.94
CA GLY A 385 5.68 21.75 -12.73
C GLY A 385 7.14 21.36 -12.93
N GLY A 386 7.57 20.20 -12.40
CA GLY A 386 8.92 19.68 -12.58
C GLY A 386 9.24 19.29 -14.02
N VAL A 387 8.32 18.65 -14.75
CA VAL A 387 8.48 18.32 -16.17
C VAL A 387 8.62 19.60 -17.00
N THR A 388 7.73 20.58 -16.80
CA THR A 388 7.77 21.85 -17.55
C THR A 388 9.02 22.67 -17.26
N ARG A 389 9.49 22.71 -16.01
CA ARG A 389 10.78 23.34 -15.64
C ARG A 389 11.96 22.68 -16.33
N ARG A 390 12.01 21.34 -16.38
CA ARG A 390 13.07 20.59 -17.08
C ARG A 390 13.04 20.83 -18.59
N ALA A 391 11.85 20.81 -19.18
CA ALA A 391 11.68 21.09 -20.61
C ALA A 391 12.14 22.50 -20.96
N ARG A 392 11.80 23.51 -20.13
CA ARG A 392 12.30 24.89 -20.27
C ARG A 392 13.82 24.98 -20.10
N ALA A 393 14.37 24.41 -19.04
CA ALA A 393 15.82 24.40 -18.83
C ALA A 393 16.57 23.75 -20.01
N THR A 394 16.02 22.66 -20.56
CA THR A 394 16.56 22.01 -21.75
C THR A 394 16.42 22.91 -22.99
N ALA A 395 15.27 23.56 -23.15
CA ALA A 395 15.01 24.52 -24.21
C ALA A 395 15.93 25.73 -24.16
N ASP A 396 16.32 26.16 -22.98
CA ASP A 396 17.14 27.35 -22.79
C ASP A 396 18.64 27.05 -22.80
N THR A 397 19.05 25.78 -22.91
CA THR A 397 20.47 25.39 -22.91
C THR A 397 20.98 25.17 -24.33
N CYS A 398 22.04 25.87 -24.71
CA CYS A 398 22.73 25.70 -25.99
C CYS A 398 23.46 24.34 -26.05
N PRO A 399 23.34 23.55 -27.13
CA PRO A 399 24.08 22.29 -27.29
C PRO A 399 25.60 22.49 -27.45
N LEU A 400 26.06 23.60 -28.06
CA LEU A 400 27.49 23.86 -28.29
C LEU A 400 28.20 24.25 -26.99
N CYS A 401 27.81 25.36 -26.36
CA CYS A 401 28.54 25.94 -25.22
C CYS A 401 27.91 25.66 -23.85
N LEU A 402 26.72 25.05 -23.79
CA LEU A 402 25.93 24.84 -22.55
C LEU A 402 25.47 26.13 -21.84
N GLY A 403 25.62 27.30 -22.50
CA GLY A 403 25.05 28.57 -22.05
C GLY A 403 23.53 28.46 -21.88
N ARG A 404 23.01 29.02 -20.78
CA ARG A 404 21.58 29.02 -20.46
C ARG A 404 20.96 30.39 -20.70
N GLY A 405 19.78 30.42 -21.32
CA GLY A 405 19.00 31.65 -21.52
C GLY A 405 19.54 32.58 -22.60
N SER A 406 20.52 32.12 -23.38
CA SER A 406 21.22 32.90 -24.42
C SER A 406 20.83 32.49 -25.85
N LEU A 407 19.74 31.73 -26.01
CA LEU A 407 19.20 31.34 -27.32
C LEU A 407 18.15 32.35 -27.77
N HIS A 408 18.47 33.09 -28.84
CA HIS A 408 17.60 34.11 -29.43
C HIS A 408 17.15 33.67 -30.82
N PRO A 409 15.92 34.00 -31.25
CA PRO A 409 15.52 33.82 -32.64
C PRO A 409 16.43 34.64 -33.55
N ASP A 410 16.84 34.05 -34.68
CA ASP A 410 17.62 34.75 -35.69
C ASP A 410 16.69 35.67 -36.50
N GLU A 411 16.90 36.99 -36.43
CA GLU A 411 16.04 37.99 -37.05
C GLU A 411 16.15 37.98 -38.59
N GLY A 412 17.20 37.38 -39.14
CA GLY A 412 17.46 37.35 -40.58
C GLY A 412 16.67 36.30 -41.38
N VAL A 413 15.98 35.35 -40.72
CA VAL A 413 15.28 34.24 -41.39
C VAL A 413 13.84 34.16 -40.87
N ALA A 414 12.98 35.06 -41.36
CA ALA A 414 11.54 35.03 -41.07
C ALA A 414 10.89 33.89 -41.86
N GLY A 415 10.72 32.73 -41.23
CA GLY A 415 9.86 31.66 -41.75
C GLY A 415 8.42 31.82 -41.23
N ASP A 416 7.44 31.53 -42.08
CA ASP A 416 6.01 31.61 -41.73
C ASP A 416 5.58 30.63 -40.63
N SER A 417 6.40 29.61 -40.34
CA SER A 417 6.16 28.64 -39.27
C SER A 417 7.14 28.80 -38.10
N PRO A 418 6.66 28.88 -36.83
CA PRO A 418 7.52 29.00 -35.65
C PRO A 418 8.47 27.81 -35.47
N ASP A 419 8.18 26.65 -36.06
CA ASP A 419 9.04 25.47 -35.99
C ASP A 419 10.23 25.52 -36.96
N LEU A 420 10.11 26.29 -38.04
CA LEU A 420 11.17 26.52 -39.02
C LEU A 420 12.11 27.66 -38.64
N GLN A 421 11.75 28.46 -37.63
CA GLN A 421 12.56 29.56 -37.13
C GLN A 421 13.92 29.04 -36.64
N ILE A 422 15.01 29.71 -37.03
CA ILE A 422 16.36 29.39 -36.55
C ILE A 422 16.57 30.14 -35.23
N VAL A 423 17.13 29.45 -34.24
CA VAL A 423 17.64 30.07 -33.01
C VAL A 423 19.16 30.09 -33.04
N ARG A 424 19.74 31.16 -32.50
CA ARG A 424 21.18 31.43 -32.45
C ARG A 424 21.62 31.71 -31.02
N CYS A 425 22.72 31.13 -30.60
CA CYS A 425 23.28 31.31 -29.27
C CYS A 425 24.18 32.55 -29.19
N ARG A 426 23.88 33.48 -28.29
CA ARG A 426 24.68 34.68 -27.99
C ARG A 426 25.42 34.57 -26.65
N ASN A 427 25.76 33.37 -26.23
CA ASN A 427 26.52 33.17 -25.00
C ASN A 427 27.97 33.58 -25.21
N VAL A 428 28.47 34.49 -24.38
CA VAL A 428 29.90 34.83 -24.32
C VAL A 428 30.65 33.66 -23.68
N ILE A 429 31.57 33.05 -24.43
CA ILE A 429 32.36 31.89 -24.00
C ILE A 429 33.65 32.35 -23.31
N SER A 430 34.34 33.32 -23.91
CA SER A 430 35.53 33.96 -23.36
C SER A 430 35.40 35.47 -23.49
N GLN A 431 35.86 36.22 -22.49
CA GLN A 431 35.92 37.69 -22.55
C GLN A 431 37.23 38.18 -23.20
N GLU A 432 38.31 37.40 -23.07
CA GLU A 432 39.64 37.77 -23.55
C GLU A 432 40.32 36.52 -24.16
N PRO A 433 40.41 36.42 -25.51
CA PRO A 433 39.73 37.27 -26.49
C PRO A 433 38.20 37.13 -26.41
N TYR A 434 37.47 38.18 -26.81
CA TYR A 434 36.02 38.17 -26.82
C TYR A 434 35.52 37.14 -27.85
N GLU A 435 34.88 36.08 -27.39
CA GLU A 435 34.35 35.00 -28.22
C GLU A 435 32.91 34.69 -27.84
N GLU A 436 31.99 34.84 -28.79
CA GLU A 436 30.60 34.40 -28.68
C GLU A 436 30.41 33.03 -29.34
N CYS A 437 29.43 32.28 -28.84
CA CYS A 437 29.14 30.94 -29.33
C CYS A 437 28.63 30.88 -30.78
N ASP A 438 27.75 31.81 -31.17
CA ASP A 438 27.08 31.93 -32.48
C ASP A 438 26.44 30.63 -33.05
N PHE A 439 26.27 29.59 -32.24
CA PHE A 439 25.71 28.33 -32.70
C PHE A 439 24.23 28.48 -33.07
N SER A 440 23.87 28.09 -34.29
CA SER A 440 22.51 28.16 -34.79
C SER A 440 21.91 26.80 -35.13
N PHE A 441 20.62 26.62 -34.83
CA PHE A 441 19.85 25.41 -35.12
C PHE A 441 18.34 25.71 -35.15
N ARG A 442 17.52 24.78 -35.65
CA ARG A 442 16.06 25.00 -35.75
C ARG A 442 15.38 25.02 -34.38
N HIS A 443 14.43 25.91 -34.20
CA HIS A 443 13.64 26.06 -32.98
C HIS A 443 12.90 24.77 -32.58
N ALA A 444 12.44 23.98 -33.56
CA ALA A 444 11.82 22.67 -33.30
C ALA A 444 12.67 21.73 -32.43
N TYR A 445 14.00 21.82 -32.51
CA TYR A 445 14.93 20.99 -31.73
C TYR A 445 15.24 21.56 -30.35
N ARG A 446 14.79 22.79 -30.04
CA ARG A 446 15.10 23.50 -28.80
C ARG A 446 14.67 22.70 -27.58
N SER A 447 13.43 22.23 -27.54
CA SER A 447 12.86 21.50 -26.40
C SER A 447 13.36 20.05 -26.26
N MET A 448 14.05 19.52 -27.26
CA MET A 448 14.55 18.15 -27.24
C MET A 448 15.71 18.00 -26.25
N ALA A 449 15.74 16.84 -25.57
CA ALA A 449 16.87 16.45 -24.74
C ALA A 449 18.14 16.40 -25.59
N LYS A 450 19.28 16.74 -25.00
CA LYS A 450 20.57 16.85 -25.68
C LYS A 450 21.54 15.91 -24.97
N LEU A 451 22.12 14.97 -25.71
CA LEU A 451 23.25 14.16 -25.27
C LEU A 451 24.52 14.69 -25.94
N CYS A 452 25.62 14.74 -25.19
CA CYS A 452 26.90 15.20 -25.70
C CYS A 452 27.97 14.11 -25.55
N PHE A 453 28.55 13.70 -26.68
CA PHE A 453 29.61 12.69 -26.75
C PHE A 453 30.87 13.30 -27.39
N PRO A 454 31.80 13.84 -26.60
CA PRO A 454 33.13 14.25 -27.06
C PRO A 454 33.99 13.06 -27.51
N THR A 455 34.70 13.23 -28.63
CA THR A 455 35.82 12.35 -29.01
C THR A 455 37.12 12.90 -28.43
N LEU A 456 37.80 12.10 -27.61
CA LEU A 456 39.03 12.45 -26.90
C LEU A 456 40.12 11.42 -27.20
N GLY A 457 41.36 11.75 -26.88
CA GLY A 457 42.52 10.88 -27.11
C GLY A 457 43.68 11.62 -27.75
N ILE A 458 44.81 10.94 -27.93
CA ILE A 458 46.03 11.56 -28.45
C ILE A 458 45.85 12.10 -29.88
N PRO A 459 46.70 13.04 -30.34
CA PRO A 459 46.75 13.44 -31.74
C PRO A 459 46.90 12.22 -32.66
N GLN A 460 46.33 12.29 -33.86
CA GLN A 460 46.41 11.24 -34.89
C GLN A 460 45.80 9.86 -34.54
N ALA A 461 45.09 9.71 -33.40
CA ALA A 461 44.39 8.48 -33.04
C ALA A 461 43.18 8.10 -33.93
N GLY A 462 42.94 8.79 -35.05
CA GLY A 462 41.87 8.46 -35.99
C GLY A 462 40.47 8.99 -35.65
N LYS A 463 40.35 9.97 -34.74
CA LYS A 463 39.07 10.56 -34.27
C LYS A 463 38.22 11.14 -35.41
N THR A 464 38.77 12.09 -36.16
CA THR A 464 38.09 12.76 -37.28
C THR A 464 37.71 11.79 -38.39
N HIS A 465 38.60 10.85 -38.74
CA HIS A 465 38.33 9.81 -39.74
C HIS A 465 37.18 8.90 -39.29
N TRP A 466 37.20 8.40 -38.05
CA TRP A 466 36.08 7.65 -37.47
C TRP A 466 34.77 8.44 -37.53
N LEU A 467 34.79 9.70 -37.14
CA LEU A 467 33.58 10.52 -37.11
C LEU A 467 33.02 10.79 -38.52
N ALA A 468 33.89 11.00 -39.52
CA ALA A 468 33.48 11.15 -40.91
C ALA A 468 32.83 9.89 -41.46
N MET A 469 33.41 8.72 -41.20
CA MET A 469 32.83 7.44 -41.64
C MET A 469 31.59 7.05 -40.86
N LEU A 470 31.51 7.39 -39.57
CA LEU A 470 30.27 7.26 -38.79
C LEU A 470 29.17 8.14 -39.40
N TYR A 471 29.48 9.41 -39.70
CA TYR A 471 28.54 10.35 -40.30
C TYR A 471 28.03 9.86 -41.67
N TRP A 472 28.92 9.35 -42.53
CA TRP A 472 28.54 8.72 -43.79
C TRP A 472 27.64 7.50 -43.57
N SER A 473 28.02 6.60 -42.68
CA SER A 473 27.26 5.38 -42.36
C SER A 473 25.84 5.70 -41.86
N LEU A 474 25.71 6.67 -40.94
CA LEU A 474 24.42 7.14 -40.44
C LEU A 474 23.56 7.78 -41.53
N ASN A 475 24.15 8.55 -42.45
CA ASN A 475 23.43 9.14 -43.58
C ASN A 475 22.92 8.11 -44.59
N GLN A 476 23.60 6.96 -44.73
CA GLN A 476 23.14 5.85 -45.58
C GLN A 476 22.04 5.01 -44.93
N GLY A 477 21.68 5.29 -43.67
CA GLY A 477 20.73 4.46 -42.94
C GLY A 477 21.32 3.13 -42.46
N ASN A 478 22.65 3.01 -42.44
CA ASN A 478 23.35 1.82 -41.98
C ASN A 478 23.33 1.80 -40.44
N TYR A 479 22.19 1.48 -39.85
CA TYR A 479 22.03 1.28 -38.42
C TYR A 479 20.90 0.28 -38.15
N PRO A 480 20.83 -0.32 -36.94
CA PRO A 480 19.79 -1.28 -36.61
C PRO A 480 18.39 -0.68 -36.75
N LYS A 481 17.42 -1.48 -37.19
CA LYS A 481 16.01 -1.06 -37.32
C LYS A 481 15.35 -0.62 -36.00
N THR A 482 16.02 -0.82 -34.86
CA THR A 482 15.54 -0.38 -33.54
C THR A 482 15.82 1.09 -33.24
N VAL A 483 16.60 1.76 -34.09
CA VAL A 483 16.96 3.16 -33.97
C VAL A 483 16.79 3.89 -35.31
N GLU A 484 16.61 5.20 -35.25
CA GLU A 484 16.58 6.10 -36.40
C GLU A 484 17.48 7.29 -36.10
N PHE A 485 18.38 7.58 -37.03
CA PHE A 485 19.22 8.79 -36.98
C PHE A 485 18.87 9.66 -38.18
N GLU A 486 18.45 10.89 -37.90
CA GLU A 486 18.20 11.91 -38.90
C GLU A 486 19.23 13.03 -38.73
N ARG A 487 19.95 13.36 -39.82
CA ARG A 487 20.92 14.44 -39.81
C ARG A 487 20.23 15.79 -39.59
N VAL A 488 20.69 16.54 -38.59
CA VAL A 488 20.31 17.95 -38.43
C VAL A 488 21.32 18.80 -39.17
N ARG A 489 20.87 19.54 -40.19
CA ARG A 489 21.73 20.46 -40.95
C ARG A 489 22.34 21.51 -40.02
N SER A 490 23.66 21.57 -40.00
CA SER A 490 24.49 22.56 -39.30
C SER A 490 25.66 22.98 -40.20
N GLN A 491 26.35 24.07 -39.88
CA GLN A 491 27.56 24.48 -40.63
C GLN A 491 28.61 23.35 -40.69
N THR A 492 28.75 22.56 -39.63
CA THR A 492 29.66 21.39 -39.59
C THR A 492 29.25 20.28 -40.55
N SER A 493 27.95 20.09 -40.79
CA SER A 493 27.49 18.99 -41.64
C SER A 493 27.98 19.15 -43.09
N GLU A 494 28.07 20.39 -43.58
CA GLU A 494 28.60 20.68 -44.92
C GLU A 494 30.11 20.46 -45.01
N SER A 495 30.87 20.78 -43.96
CA SER A 495 32.31 20.49 -43.93
C SER A 495 32.59 18.99 -43.87
N PHE A 496 31.78 18.22 -43.12
CA PHE A 496 31.92 16.76 -43.08
C PHE A 496 31.49 16.10 -44.39
N ASP A 497 30.49 16.63 -45.11
CA ASP A 497 30.16 16.16 -46.46
C ASP A 497 31.39 16.22 -47.38
N ARG A 498 32.17 17.32 -47.32
CA ARG A 498 33.44 17.44 -48.06
C ARG A 498 34.53 16.48 -47.60
N ILE A 499 34.72 16.35 -46.28
CA ILE A 499 35.72 15.43 -45.71
C ILE A 499 35.41 13.98 -46.13
N VAL A 500 34.14 13.58 -46.10
CA VAL A 500 33.71 12.25 -46.56
C VAL A 500 33.99 12.08 -48.05
N GLU A 501 33.69 13.09 -48.86
CA GLU A 501 33.99 13.06 -50.30
C GLU A 501 35.50 12.91 -50.56
N GLU A 502 36.35 13.65 -49.84
CA GLU A 502 37.82 13.54 -49.92
C GLU A 502 38.32 12.14 -49.52
N ILE A 503 37.79 11.56 -48.44
CA ILE A 503 38.18 10.21 -47.99
C ILE A 503 37.73 9.14 -49.01
N LEU A 504 36.48 9.20 -49.48
CA LEU A 504 35.92 8.15 -50.34
C LEU A 504 36.42 8.25 -51.79
N ASN A 505 36.51 9.46 -52.34
CA ASN A 505 36.87 9.66 -53.75
C ASN A 505 38.37 9.88 -53.94
N ALA A 506 38.98 10.75 -53.14
CA ALA A 506 40.39 11.10 -53.29
C ALA A 506 41.31 10.15 -52.50
N ARG A 507 40.76 9.36 -51.57
CA ARG A 507 41.50 8.44 -50.69
C ARG A 507 42.61 9.15 -49.91
N ILE A 508 42.38 10.42 -49.57
CA ILE A 508 43.31 11.26 -48.82
C ILE A 508 42.96 11.17 -47.33
N GLY A 509 43.98 11.13 -46.47
CA GLY A 509 43.81 11.22 -45.02
C GLY A 509 43.22 12.58 -44.59
N THR A 510 42.53 12.61 -43.45
CA THR A 510 41.91 13.83 -42.93
C THR A 510 42.95 14.87 -42.51
N ALA A 511 42.73 16.14 -42.83
CA ALA A 511 43.51 17.26 -42.32
C ALA A 511 43.40 17.40 -40.79
N ALA A 512 44.32 18.14 -40.18
CA ALA A 512 44.33 18.40 -38.73
C ALA A 512 43.08 19.18 -38.28
N THR A 513 42.50 18.76 -37.15
CA THR A 513 41.33 19.41 -36.53
C THR A 513 41.69 20.82 -36.04
N GLN A 514 40.77 21.78 -36.19
CA GLN A 514 40.97 23.15 -35.70
C GLN A 514 41.10 23.19 -34.17
N GLN A 515 42.09 23.92 -33.67
CA GLN A 515 42.37 24.02 -32.22
C GLN A 515 41.71 25.24 -31.57
N ASP A 516 41.48 26.33 -32.32
CA ASP A 516 41.30 27.68 -31.76
C ASP A 516 39.92 27.97 -31.11
N ARG A 517 38.92 27.09 -31.29
CA ARG A 517 37.55 27.28 -30.78
C ARG A 517 36.92 25.97 -30.34
N ILE A 518 35.77 26.02 -29.64
CA ILE A 518 34.96 24.80 -29.42
C ILE A 518 34.49 24.30 -30.80
N PRO A 519 34.73 23.01 -31.15
CA PRO A 519 34.29 22.46 -32.42
C PRO A 519 32.76 22.43 -32.48
N HIS A 520 32.19 22.84 -33.61
CA HIS A 520 30.75 22.72 -33.83
C HIS A 520 30.39 21.22 -33.90
N PRO A 521 29.42 20.72 -33.11
CA PRO A 521 29.12 19.30 -33.09
C PRO A 521 28.43 18.83 -34.36
N LEU A 522 28.61 17.56 -34.70
CA LEU A 522 27.67 16.85 -35.55
C LEU A 522 26.41 16.55 -34.73
N VAL A 523 25.27 17.00 -35.24
CA VAL A 523 23.98 16.88 -34.54
C VAL A 523 23.09 15.92 -35.29
N PHE A 524 22.65 14.88 -34.60
CA PHE A 524 21.68 13.92 -35.11
C PHE A 524 20.42 13.97 -34.26
N ASN A 525 19.27 14.01 -34.93
CA ASN A 525 17.98 13.74 -34.33
C ASN A 525 17.83 12.21 -34.19
N PHE A 526 17.96 11.72 -32.97
CA PHE A 526 17.92 10.30 -32.64
C PHE A 526 16.54 9.90 -32.12
N ARG A 527 16.01 8.81 -32.68
CA ARG A 527 14.81 8.14 -32.19
C ARG A 527 15.07 6.68 -31.90
N ASP A 528 14.46 6.19 -30.82
CA ASP A 528 14.44 4.76 -30.50
C ASP A 528 13.03 4.16 -30.71
N HIS A 529 12.98 2.85 -30.90
CA HIS A 529 11.75 2.07 -30.94
C HIS A 529 11.41 1.45 -29.57
N ASP A 530 11.63 2.20 -28.48
CA ASP A 530 11.28 1.75 -27.12
C ASP A 530 9.77 1.44 -27.01
N ARG A 531 9.44 0.20 -26.63
CA ARG A 531 8.06 -0.27 -26.44
C ARG A 531 7.31 0.52 -25.36
N LEU A 532 8.05 1.07 -24.39
CA LEU A 532 7.49 1.93 -23.34
C LEU A 532 7.41 3.40 -23.77
N GLY A 533 7.51 3.70 -25.07
CA GLY A 533 7.38 5.03 -25.64
C GLY A 533 8.68 5.49 -26.26
N ARG A 534 8.59 5.94 -27.51
CA ARG A 534 9.73 6.39 -28.31
C ARG A 534 10.45 7.55 -27.64
N SER A 535 11.77 7.52 -27.70
CA SER A 535 12.61 8.65 -27.37
C SER A 535 12.85 9.49 -28.61
N ASN A 536 12.95 10.80 -28.40
CA ASN A 536 13.33 11.77 -29.41
C ASN A 536 14.31 12.75 -28.76
N MET A 537 15.53 12.83 -29.26
CA MET A 537 16.59 13.68 -28.67
C MET A 537 17.65 14.06 -29.70
N LEU A 538 18.46 15.04 -29.35
CA LEU A 538 19.64 15.41 -30.12
C LEU A 538 20.87 14.71 -29.56
N VAL A 539 21.56 13.97 -30.42
CA VAL A 539 22.88 13.41 -30.14
C VAL A 539 23.91 14.34 -30.78
N ASN A 540 24.73 14.96 -29.93
CA ASN A 540 25.77 15.90 -30.35
C ASN A 540 27.13 15.23 -30.17
N ILE A 541 27.84 14.99 -31.27
CA ILE A 541 29.18 14.39 -31.27
C ILE A 541 30.20 15.48 -31.60
N PHE A 542 31.20 15.65 -30.74
CA PHE A 542 32.20 16.71 -30.86
C PHE A 542 33.54 16.13 -31.27
N ASP A 543 34.12 16.65 -32.36
CA ASP A 543 35.48 16.31 -32.79
C ASP A 543 36.51 17.22 -32.12
N TYR A 544 36.97 16.85 -30.92
CA TYR A 544 38.03 17.59 -30.25
C TYR A 544 39.40 17.18 -30.78
N SER A 545 40.27 18.17 -30.99
CA SER A 545 41.66 17.93 -31.34
C SER A 545 42.41 17.19 -30.22
N GLY A 546 43.46 16.44 -30.57
CA GLY A 546 44.20 15.65 -29.58
C GLY A 546 44.88 16.50 -28.51
N GLU A 547 45.26 17.72 -28.86
CA GLU A 547 45.89 18.73 -28.01
C GLU A 547 44.97 19.18 -26.88
N VAL A 548 43.65 19.12 -27.08
CA VAL A 548 42.66 19.41 -26.02
C VAL A 548 42.79 18.41 -24.87
N THR A 549 43.21 17.17 -25.16
CA THR A 549 43.40 16.12 -24.16
C THR A 549 44.83 16.14 -23.59
N SER A 550 45.85 16.45 -24.41
CA SER A 550 47.25 16.29 -24.00
C SER A 550 47.96 17.57 -23.55
N GLN A 551 47.49 18.76 -23.95
CA GLN A 551 48.22 20.03 -23.75
C GLN A 551 47.43 21.10 -22.99
N MET A 552 46.11 21.15 -23.16
CA MET A 552 45.29 22.19 -22.51
C MET A 552 45.08 21.89 -21.02
N ASP A 553 45.08 22.92 -20.17
CA ASP A 553 44.72 22.77 -18.76
C ASP A 553 43.21 22.70 -18.56
N SER A 554 42.78 22.09 -17.45
CA SER A 554 41.41 22.05 -16.92
C SER A 554 40.76 23.44 -16.75
N THR A 555 41.53 24.53 -16.78
CA THR A 555 41.03 25.90 -16.77
C THR A 555 40.52 26.38 -18.13
N ASP A 556 40.99 25.79 -19.22
CA ASP A 556 40.60 26.13 -20.58
C ASP A 556 39.12 25.78 -20.82
N TYR A 557 38.36 26.73 -21.37
CA TYR A 557 36.93 26.56 -21.60
C TYR A 557 36.62 25.41 -22.57
N ARG A 558 37.50 25.11 -23.53
CA ARG A 558 37.37 24.00 -24.49
C ARG A 558 37.49 22.67 -23.78
N ARG A 559 38.51 22.51 -22.93
CA ARG A 559 38.73 21.30 -22.13
C ARG A 559 37.60 21.10 -21.11
N ARG A 560 37.18 22.16 -20.42
CA ARG A 560 36.01 22.11 -19.51
C ARG A 560 34.76 21.65 -20.24
N ARG A 561 34.48 22.21 -21.42
CA ARG A 561 33.33 21.83 -22.23
C ARG A 561 33.40 20.39 -22.70
N ALA A 562 34.58 19.92 -23.12
CA ALA A 562 34.80 18.54 -23.52
C ALA A 562 34.52 17.59 -22.35
N LEU A 563 34.97 17.94 -21.14
CA LEU A 563 34.76 17.13 -19.93
C LEU A 563 33.32 17.20 -19.37
N ASP A 564 32.46 18.08 -19.89
CA ASP A 564 31.03 18.14 -19.52
C ASP A 564 30.12 17.20 -20.34
N GLY A 565 30.70 16.19 -21.01
CA GLY A 565 29.95 15.17 -21.75
C GLY A 565 29.03 14.28 -20.90
N ASP A 566 28.02 13.69 -21.56
CA ASP A 566 27.13 12.67 -20.99
C ASP A 566 27.65 11.23 -21.20
N GLY A 567 28.71 11.09 -21.98
CA GLY A 567 29.48 9.88 -22.26
C GLY A 567 30.74 10.26 -23.04
N PHE A 568 31.81 9.47 -22.98
CA PHE A 568 33.08 9.81 -23.62
C PHE A 568 33.47 8.76 -24.66
N LEU A 569 33.96 9.20 -25.82
CA LEU A 569 34.59 8.34 -26.82
C LEU A 569 36.10 8.59 -26.72
N PHE A 570 36.83 7.73 -26.03
CA PHE A 570 38.26 7.90 -25.83
C PHE A 570 39.04 6.98 -26.77
N PHE A 571 39.79 7.56 -27.69
CA PHE A 571 40.51 6.85 -28.75
C PHE A 571 41.91 6.47 -28.29
N LEU A 572 42.23 5.20 -28.51
CA LEU A 572 43.54 4.61 -28.31
C LEU A 572 44.03 4.06 -29.64
N ASP A 573 45.28 4.35 -29.97
CA ASP A 573 45.92 3.96 -31.22
C ASP A 573 46.98 2.90 -30.92
N PRO A 574 46.79 1.65 -31.35
CA PRO A 574 47.73 0.57 -31.08
C PRO A 574 49.10 0.78 -31.77
N THR A 575 49.19 1.64 -32.78
CA THR A 575 50.48 1.95 -33.43
C THR A 575 51.29 2.99 -32.65
N TYR A 576 50.77 3.50 -31.54
CA TYR A 576 51.44 4.48 -30.67
C TYR A 576 51.94 3.86 -29.36
N PRO A 577 53.06 4.35 -28.79
CA PRO A 577 53.58 3.90 -27.51
C PRO A 577 52.56 4.03 -26.35
N SER A 578 52.62 3.10 -25.40
CA SER A 578 51.73 3.04 -24.24
C SER A 578 51.88 4.25 -23.32
N GLU A 579 53.08 4.79 -23.14
CA GLU A 579 53.38 5.79 -22.10
C GLU A 579 52.64 7.10 -22.36
N ILE A 580 52.61 7.52 -23.62
CA ILE A 580 51.97 8.78 -24.05
C ILE A 580 50.46 8.67 -23.86
N GLN A 581 49.88 7.53 -24.24
CA GLN A 581 48.45 7.28 -24.16
C GLN A 581 47.99 7.07 -22.71
N ALA A 582 48.80 6.38 -21.90
CA ALA A 582 48.59 6.19 -20.46
C ALA A 582 48.59 7.52 -19.73
N LYS A 583 49.53 8.42 -20.05
CA LYS A 583 49.55 9.77 -19.48
C LYS A 583 48.29 10.55 -19.88
N ALA A 584 47.93 10.57 -21.16
CA ALA A 584 46.74 11.29 -21.63
C ALA A 584 45.44 10.79 -20.97
N LEU A 585 45.31 9.48 -20.79
CA LEU A 585 44.17 8.87 -20.10
C LEU A 585 44.15 9.21 -18.59
N ALA A 586 45.31 9.20 -17.93
CA ALA A 586 45.44 9.57 -16.53
C ALA A 586 45.11 11.06 -16.30
N ASP A 587 45.62 11.96 -17.16
CA ASP A 587 45.34 13.40 -17.10
C ASP A 587 43.85 13.67 -17.33
N PHE A 588 43.25 13.02 -18.34
CA PHE A 588 41.79 13.07 -18.58
C PHE A 588 40.99 12.65 -17.35
N ARG A 589 41.39 11.56 -16.70
CA ARG A 589 40.74 11.03 -15.50
C ARG A 589 40.80 12.01 -14.33
N GLU A 590 41.99 12.55 -14.04
CA GLU A 590 42.17 13.48 -12.93
C GLU A 590 41.38 14.78 -13.14
N ASP A 591 41.40 15.34 -14.34
CA ASP A 591 40.65 16.55 -14.65
C ASP A 591 39.14 16.34 -14.57
N LEU A 592 38.67 15.19 -15.05
CA LEU A 592 37.27 14.84 -14.95
C LEU A 592 36.84 14.66 -13.49
N ARG A 593 37.69 14.07 -12.65
CA ARG A 593 37.47 13.93 -11.21
C ARG A 593 37.37 15.31 -10.53
N LEU A 594 38.26 16.24 -10.89
CA LEU A 594 38.27 17.62 -10.38
C LEU A 594 37.03 18.40 -10.82
N LEU A 595 36.74 18.45 -12.12
CA LEU A 595 35.62 19.22 -12.66
C LEU A 595 34.26 18.70 -12.20
N LYS A 596 34.10 17.38 -12.05
CA LYS A 596 32.85 16.79 -11.57
C LYS A 596 32.76 16.76 -10.04
N GLY A 597 33.76 17.27 -9.32
CA GLY A 597 33.79 17.34 -7.86
C GLY A 597 33.72 15.96 -7.19
N VAL A 598 34.31 14.94 -7.80
CA VAL A 598 34.23 13.56 -7.32
C VAL A 598 35.29 13.31 -6.25
N LYS A 599 34.85 13.03 -5.02
CA LYS A 599 35.73 12.65 -3.91
C LYS A 599 36.48 11.35 -4.22
N ALA A 600 37.70 11.21 -3.70
CA ALA A 600 38.48 9.96 -3.81
C ALA A 600 37.67 8.74 -3.34
N GLY A 601 37.80 7.61 -4.04
CA GLY A 601 37.05 6.37 -3.78
C GLY A 601 35.58 6.41 -4.21
N ARG A 602 35.11 7.49 -4.86
CA ARG A 602 33.78 7.52 -5.50
C ARG A 602 33.94 7.40 -7.00
N HIS A 603 33.09 6.58 -7.60
CA HIS A 603 33.03 6.44 -9.05
C HIS A 603 32.14 7.51 -9.69
N LEU A 604 32.61 8.05 -10.81
CA LEU A 604 31.83 8.68 -11.85
C LEU A 604 30.84 7.69 -12.45
N ARG A 605 29.76 8.27 -12.94
CA ARG A 605 28.64 7.55 -13.52
C ARG A 605 28.38 7.99 -14.94
N THR A 606 29.40 8.53 -15.59
CA THR A 606 29.39 8.85 -17.01
C THR A 606 30.14 7.72 -17.71
N PRO A 607 29.55 7.03 -18.70
CA PRO A 607 30.23 5.93 -19.38
C PRO A 607 31.39 6.43 -20.27
N VAL A 608 32.41 5.59 -20.46
CA VAL A 608 33.50 5.84 -21.42
C VAL A 608 33.67 4.64 -22.35
N ALA A 609 33.59 4.90 -23.65
CA ALA A 609 33.85 3.93 -24.70
C ALA A 609 35.32 4.05 -25.13
N LEU A 610 36.10 3.00 -24.91
CA LEU A 610 37.51 2.95 -25.29
C LEU A 610 37.62 2.43 -26.72
N CYS A 611 37.77 3.37 -27.64
CA CYS A 611 37.80 3.13 -29.06
C CYS A 611 39.22 2.75 -29.46
N ILE A 612 39.48 1.46 -29.69
CA ILE A 612 40.76 0.98 -30.20
C ILE A 612 40.72 1.13 -31.71
N SER A 613 41.31 2.21 -32.22
CA SER A 613 41.28 2.52 -33.64
C SER A 613 42.41 1.81 -34.39
N LYS A 614 42.41 1.92 -35.73
CA LYS A 614 43.47 1.41 -36.61
C LYS A 614 43.83 -0.06 -36.37
N ILE A 615 42.87 -0.87 -35.92
CA ILE A 615 43.11 -2.29 -35.66
C ILE A 615 43.64 -2.98 -36.92
N ASP A 616 43.21 -2.54 -38.10
CA ASP A 616 43.65 -3.03 -39.41
C ASP A 616 45.18 -2.93 -39.64
N LEU A 617 45.87 -2.00 -38.97
CA LEU A 617 47.33 -1.85 -39.09
C LEU A 617 48.12 -2.79 -38.17
N LEU A 618 47.45 -3.49 -37.25
CA LEU A 618 48.10 -4.44 -36.34
C LEU A 618 48.81 -5.57 -37.08
N ALA A 619 48.30 -5.97 -38.25
CA ALA A 619 48.89 -7.06 -39.05
C ALA A 619 50.28 -6.70 -39.61
N GLY A 620 50.64 -5.42 -39.65
CA GLY A 620 51.97 -4.96 -40.08
C GLY A 620 53.05 -5.04 -38.99
N HIS A 621 52.72 -5.51 -37.79
CA HIS A 621 53.59 -5.51 -36.61
C HIS A 621 53.81 -6.94 -36.08
N ASP A 622 55.02 -7.24 -35.58
CA ASP A 622 55.37 -8.56 -35.05
C ASP A 622 54.98 -8.67 -33.57
N TYR A 623 53.77 -9.15 -33.30
CA TYR A 623 53.25 -9.40 -31.95
C TYR A 623 53.09 -10.90 -31.71
N ARG A 624 54.10 -11.52 -31.09
CA ARG A 624 54.10 -12.95 -30.77
C ARG A 624 53.66 -13.22 -29.34
N LEU A 625 52.94 -14.32 -29.16
CA LEU A 625 52.63 -14.89 -27.84
C LEU A 625 53.81 -15.69 -27.29
N ASP A 626 53.76 -16.04 -26.00
CA ASP A 626 54.78 -16.85 -25.32
C ASP A 626 54.99 -18.23 -25.94
N ASP A 627 53.97 -18.77 -26.62
CA ASP A 627 54.02 -20.03 -27.37
C ASP A 627 54.55 -19.88 -28.81
N GLY A 628 54.93 -18.66 -29.21
CA GLY A 628 55.42 -18.31 -30.54
C GLY A 628 54.33 -18.11 -31.59
N SER A 629 53.05 -18.25 -31.25
CA SER A 629 51.94 -18.01 -32.18
C SER A 629 51.68 -16.51 -32.40
N ASP A 630 51.12 -16.18 -33.57
CA ASP A 630 50.77 -14.80 -33.93
C ASP A 630 49.49 -14.39 -33.19
N ALA A 631 49.63 -13.48 -32.22
CA ALA A 631 48.53 -12.99 -31.41
C ALA A 631 47.48 -12.25 -32.25
N ILE A 632 47.92 -11.53 -33.29
CA ILE A 632 47.07 -10.69 -34.12
C ILE A 632 46.26 -11.56 -35.08
N ALA A 633 46.89 -12.57 -35.70
CA ALA A 633 46.18 -13.53 -36.54
C ALA A 633 45.05 -14.22 -35.75
N LYS A 634 45.35 -14.68 -34.53
CA LYS A 634 44.36 -15.28 -33.63
C LYS A 634 43.25 -14.30 -33.24
N PHE A 635 43.60 -13.06 -32.89
CA PHE A 635 42.61 -12.01 -32.57
C PHE A 635 41.62 -11.82 -33.71
N TYR A 636 42.08 -11.74 -34.96
CA TYR A 636 41.17 -11.59 -36.09
C TYR A 636 40.32 -12.82 -36.38
N GLU A 637 40.87 -14.03 -36.19
CA GLU A 637 40.11 -15.26 -36.31
C GLU A 637 38.98 -15.29 -35.28
N ASP A 638 39.29 -15.00 -34.02
CA ASP A 638 38.30 -14.95 -32.95
C ASP A 638 37.29 -13.81 -33.15
N LEU A 639 37.72 -12.65 -33.65
CA LEU A 639 36.83 -11.54 -34.00
C LEU A 639 35.83 -11.92 -35.10
N SER A 640 36.29 -12.66 -36.11
CA SER A 640 35.46 -13.19 -37.19
C SER A 640 34.52 -14.29 -36.70
N ARG A 641 34.93 -15.13 -35.74
CA ARG A 641 34.06 -16.14 -35.12
C ARG A 641 32.90 -15.54 -34.32
N ILE A 642 33.16 -14.44 -33.60
CA ILE A 642 32.15 -13.77 -32.77
C ILE A 642 31.00 -13.24 -33.63
N ASP A 643 31.34 -12.53 -34.71
CA ASP A 643 30.36 -12.03 -35.67
C ASP A 643 31.05 -11.84 -37.03
N PRO A 644 30.87 -12.82 -37.95
CA PRO A 644 31.56 -12.83 -39.24
C PRO A 644 31.23 -11.64 -40.13
N SER A 645 30.03 -11.06 -40.01
CA SER A 645 29.64 -9.93 -40.86
C SER A 645 30.20 -8.59 -40.36
N GLY A 646 30.55 -8.48 -39.07
CA GLY A 646 30.97 -7.20 -38.49
C GLY A 646 29.82 -6.24 -38.19
N GLU A 647 28.58 -6.61 -38.51
CA GLU A 647 27.41 -5.72 -38.49
C GLU A 647 26.50 -5.92 -37.26
N SER A 648 26.72 -6.98 -36.47
CA SER A 648 25.83 -7.29 -35.35
C SER A 648 25.98 -6.26 -34.24
N THR A 649 24.85 -5.66 -33.85
CA THR A 649 24.78 -4.69 -32.74
C THR A 649 24.13 -5.28 -31.49
N LYS A 650 24.16 -6.60 -31.32
CA LYS A 650 23.64 -7.26 -30.12
C LYS A 650 24.55 -6.98 -28.93
N GLN A 651 23.98 -6.81 -27.74
CA GLN A 651 24.77 -6.50 -26.54
C GLN A 651 25.82 -7.59 -26.24
N SER A 652 25.44 -8.87 -26.37
CA SER A 652 26.35 -9.99 -26.13
C SER A 652 27.57 -10.00 -27.07
N VAL A 653 27.37 -9.62 -28.33
CA VAL A 653 28.45 -9.51 -29.32
C VAL A 653 29.42 -8.39 -28.94
N LEU A 654 28.90 -7.23 -28.52
CA LEU A 654 29.73 -6.11 -28.08
C LEU A 654 30.53 -6.46 -26.82
N GLU A 655 29.91 -7.15 -25.86
CA GLU A 655 30.58 -7.61 -24.64
C GLU A 655 31.71 -8.61 -24.95
N GLU A 656 31.47 -9.52 -25.90
CA GLU A 656 32.47 -10.50 -26.32
C GLU A 656 33.64 -9.86 -27.09
N ARG A 657 33.36 -8.93 -28.01
CA ARG A 657 34.39 -8.12 -28.70
C ARG A 657 35.21 -7.29 -27.72
N SER A 658 34.55 -6.67 -26.74
CA SER A 658 35.20 -5.92 -25.67
C SER A 658 36.12 -6.81 -24.82
N ARG A 659 35.67 -8.02 -24.47
CA ARG A 659 36.49 -9.01 -23.75
C ARG A 659 37.70 -9.46 -24.58
N LEU A 660 37.51 -9.73 -25.87
CA LEU A 660 38.59 -10.13 -26.77
C LEU A 660 39.63 -9.00 -26.92
N THR A 661 39.16 -7.76 -27.08
CA THR A 661 40.05 -6.58 -27.17
C THR A 661 40.82 -6.34 -25.88
N ARG A 662 40.19 -6.62 -24.73
CA ARG A 662 40.85 -6.57 -23.41
C ARG A 662 42.01 -7.57 -23.31
N GLN A 663 41.84 -8.78 -23.85
CA GLN A 663 42.90 -9.78 -23.89
C GLN A 663 44.03 -9.35 -24.84
N LEU A 664 43.68 -8.80 -26.01
CA LEU A 664 44.65 -8.28 -26.96
C LEU A 664 45.51 -7.15 -26.36
N ARG A 665 44.92 -6.30 -25.52
CA ARG A 665 45.60 -5.17 -24.87
C ARG A 665 46.91 -5.56 -24.17
N ASP A 666 46.99 -6.74 -23.57
CA ASP A 666 48.21 -7.19 -22.87
C ASP A 666 49.39 -7.41 -23.83
N VAL A 667 49.08 -7.69 -25.10
CA VAL A 667 50.07 -7.90 -26.17
C VAL A 667 50.46 -6.57 -26.81
N ILE A 668 49.49 -5.71 -27.13
CA ILE A 668 49.76 -4.45 -27.84
C ILE A 668 50.28 -3.34 -26.92
N TRP A 669 49.98 -3.39 -25.62
CA TRP A 669 50.46 -2.44 -24.61
C TRP A 669 50.89 -3.15 -23.32
N PRO A 670 52.03 -3.88 -23.36
CA PRO A 670 52.47 -4.68 -22.22
C PRO A 670 52.71 -3.81 -20.97
N GLY A 671 52.16 -4.25 -19.84
CA GLY A 671 52.29 -3.58 -18.54
C GLY A 671 51.31 -2.41 -18.30
N TRP A 672 50.56 -1.96 -19.30
CA TRP A 672 49.58 -0.90 -19.09
C TRP A 672 48.25 -1.44 -18.52
N GLN A 673 48.02 -1.15 -17.23
CA GLN A 673 46.78 -1.49 -16.51
C GLN A 673 45.64 -0.50 -16.81
N ILE A 674 45.19 -0.44 -18.07
CA ILE A 674 44.13 0.46 -18.54
C ILE A 674 42.87 0.35 -17.68
N GLU A 675 42.44 -0.88 -17.39
CA GLU A 675 41.25 -1.20 -16.62
C GLU A 675 41.35 -0.64 -15.23
N ARG A 676 42.48 -0.79 -14.54
CA ARG A 676 42.65 -0.23 -13.20
C ARG A 676 42.56 1.29 -13.23
N GLN A 677 43.22 1.93 -14.20
CA GLN A 677 43.19 3.39 -14.33
C GLN A 677 41.76 3.90 -14.52
N ILE A 678 40.95 3.22 -15.33
CA ILE A 678 39.59 3.63 -15.66
C ILE A 678 38.60 3.19 -14.59
N ASP A 679 38.67 1.96 -14.10
CA ASP A 679 37.74 1.38 -13.14
C ASP A 679 37.70 2.16 -11.82
N ASP A 680 38.88 2.63 -11.37
CA ASP A 680 39.01 3.51 -10.21
C ASP A 680 38.05 4.70 -10.28
N LEU A 681 37.92 5.33 -11.46
CA LEU A 681 37.03 6.48 -11.64
C LEU A 681 35.65 6.09 -12.17
N PHE A 682 35.52 5.13 -13.07
CA PHE A 682 34.27 4.86 -13.80
C PHE A 682 33.45 3.69 -13.24
N GLY A 683 34.00 2.92 -12.31
CA GLY A 683 33.31 1.83 -11.59
C GLY A 683 32.66 0.82 -12.52
N GLY A 684 33.44 0.27 -13.46
CA GLY A 684 33.01 -0.72 -14.44
C GLY A 684 32.23 -0.18 -15.64
N ARG A 685 32.01 1.15 -15.72
CA ARG A 685 31.22 1.76 -16.81
C ARG A 685 32.06 2.11 -18.03
N TYR A 686 32.83 1.14 -18.50
CA TYR A 686 33.64 1.24 -19.71
C TYR A 686 33.58 -0.05 -20.52
N ALA A 687 33.82 0.05 -21.82
CA ALA A 687 33.97 -1.08 -22.71
C ALA A 687 35.00 -0.76 -23.79
N PHE A 688 35.67 -1.80 -24.29
CA PHE A 688 36.61 -1.71 -25.39
C PHE A 688 35.87 -1.95 -26.71
N PHE A 689 36.15 -1.13 -27.71
CA PHE A 689 35.54 -1.21 -29.03
C PHE A 689 36.63 -1.26 -30.09
N PRO A 690 36.93 -2.44 -30.65
CA PRO A 690 37.87 -2.56 -31.76
C PRO A 690 37.19 -2.00 -33.01
N LEU A 691 37.78 -0.98 -33.62
CA LEU A 691 37.19 -0.35 -34.79
C LEU A 691 38.22 0.08 -35.83
N THR A 692 37.78 0.13 -37.07
CA THR A 692 38.55 0.70 -38.17
C THR A 692 37.63 1.39 -39.18
N PRO A 693 37.87 2.68 -39.48
CA PRO A 693 37.08 3.41 -40.49
C PRO A 693 37.32 2.92 -41.92
N VAL A 694 38.43 2.21 -42.17
CA VAL A 694 38.84 1.77 -43.51
C VAL A 694 38.47 0.32 -43.77
N GLY A 695 38.33 -0.48 -42.71
CA GLY A 695 37.92 -1.86 -42.79
C GLY A 695 39.03 -2.87 -42.54
N LEU A 696 38.63 -4.14 -42.52
CA LEU A 696 39.53 -5.26 -42.27
C LEU A 696 40.00 -5.95 -43.55
N ASP A 697 39.59 -5.47 -44.72
CA ASP A 697 40.09 -5.92 -46.03
C ASP A 697 41.39 -5.16 -46.36
N GLY A 698 42.47 -5.90 -46.67
CA GLY A 698 43.81 -5.31 -46.87
C GLY A 698 44.53 -4.93 -45.56
N ARG A 699 44.48 -5.80 -44.54
CA ARG A 699 45.15 -5.58 -43.24
C ARG A 699 46.65 -5.36 -43.43
N GLY A 700 47.23 -4.46 -42.64
CA GLY A 700 48.64 -4.07 -42.71
C GLY A 700 48.98 -3.03 -43.78
N GLU A 701 48.06 -2.75 -44.72
CA GLU A 701 48.26 -1.70 -45.72
C GLU A 701 47.84 -0.33 -45.18
N ALA A 702 48.79 0.60 -45.15
CA ALA A 702 48.59 1.96 -44.66
C ALA A 702 48.13 2.93 -45.76
N ASP A 703 48.42 2.61 -47.03
CA ASP A 703 47.99 3.42 -48.17
C ASP A 703 46.51 3.15 -48.50
N LEU A 704 45.66 4.15 -48.25
CA LEU A 704 44.22 4.10 -48.56
C LEU A 704 43.96 3.90 -50.05
N SER A 705 44.87 4.35 -50.92
CA SER A 705 44.73 4.24 -52.37
C SER A 705 44.65 2.79 -52.85
N LEU A 706 45.21 1.85 -52.07
CA LEU A 706 45.29 0.42 -52.41
C LEU A 706 44.15 -0.41 -51.80
N ARG A 707 43.23 0.21 -51.04
CA ARG A 707 42.25 -0.53 -50.22
C ARG A 707 40.81 -0.35 -50.67
N THR A 708 39.96 -1.31 -50.31
CA THR A 708 38.50 -1.15 -50.39
C THR A 708 38.00 -0.71 -49.03
N ILE A 709 37.29 0.42 -48.98
CA ILE A 709 36.80 1.00 -47.72
C ILE A 709 35.54 0.21 -47.30
N SER A 710 35.67 -0.59 -46.24
CA SER A 710 34.58 -1.39 -45.65
C SER A 710 34.61 -1.28 -44.12
N PRO A 711 34.10 -0.17 -43.55
CA PRO A 711 34.34 0.15 -42.15
C PRO A 711 33.84 -0.91 -41.16
N PHE A 712 34.58 -1.13 -40.08
CA PHE A 712 34.26 -2.13 -39.05
C PHE A 712 34.07 -1.48 -37.67
N GLY A 713 33.04 -1.90 -36.94
CA GLY A 713 32.81 -1.51 -35.54
C GLY A 713 32.45 -0.03 -35.31
N LEU A 714 32.13 0.74 -36.37
CA LEU A 714 31.96 2.20 -36.27
C LEU A 714 30.84 2.65 -35.32
N LEU A 715 29.70 1.97 -35.36
CA LEU A 715 28.48 2.36 -34.64
C LEU A 715 28.48 1.91 -33.18
N GLU A 716 29.22 0.84 -32.87
CA GLU A 716 29.15 0.16 -31.57
C GLU A 716 29.42 1.09 -30.39
N PRO A 717 30.47 1.95 -30.39
CA PRO A 717 30.72 2.87 -29.29
C PRO A 717 29.54 3.81 -29.05
N LEU A 718 28.94 4.32 -30.12
CA LEU A 718 27.82 5.26 -30.06
C LEU A 718 26.56 4.59 -29.50
N LEU A 719 26.21 3.41 -30.04
CA LEU A 719 25.04 2.65 -29.59
C LEU A 719 25.22 2.21 -28.13
N TRP A 720 26.41 1.79 -27.73
CA TRP A 720 26.69 1.46 -26.34
C TRP A 720 26.58 2.68 -25.42
N LEU A 721 27.08 3.85 -25.81
CA LEU A 721 26.89 5.08 -25.02
C LEU A 721 25.40 5.45 -24.89
N LEU A 722 24.60 5.27 -25.94
CA LEU A 722 23.15 5.46 -25.90
C LEU A 722 22.49 4.47 -24.92
N GLN A 723 22.88 3.19 -24.95
CA GLN A 723 22.45 2.17 -23.99
C GLN A 723 22.78 2.55 -22.55
N MET A 724 24.03 2.96 -22.31
CA MET A 724 24.50 3.34 -20.98
C MET A 724 23.89 4.65 -20.48
N THR A 725 23.38 5.48 -21.39
CA THR A 725 22.58 6.67 -21.07
C THR A 725 21.07 6.38 -21.01
N GLY A 726 20.66 5.10 -20.99
CA GLY A 726 19.29 4.66 -20.68
C GLY A 726 18.35 4.54 -21.88
N HIS A 727 18.90 4.52 -23.10
CA HIS A 727 18.16 4.32 -24.35
C HIS A 727 18.31 2.87 -24.83
N PRO A 728 17.22 2.09 -24.92
CA PRO A 728 17.30 0.67 -25.23
C PRO A 728 17.58 0.48 -26.73
N VAL A 729 18.86 0.50 -27.11
CA VAL A 729 19.30 0.37 -28.51
C VAL A 729 19.96 -0.98 -28.78
N LEU A 730 20.52 -1.60 -27.74
CA LEU A 730 21.10 -2.94 -27.80
C LEU A 730 20.10 -3.94 -27.20
N HIS A 731 19.78 -4.99 -27.95
CA HIS A 731 18.88 -6.08 -27.57
C HIS A 731 19.58 -7.43 -27.59
#